data_AF-A0A2H2ZK91-F1
#
_entry.id   AF-A0A2H2ZK91-F1
#
_cell.length_a   1.000
_cell.length_b   1.000
_cell.length_c   1.000
_cell.angle_alpha   90.00
_cell.angle_beta   90.00
_cell.angle_gamma   90.00
#
_symmetry.space_group_name_H-M   'P 1'
#
loop_
_entity.id
_entity.type
_entity.pdbx_description
1 polymer ?
#
loop_
_entity_poly.entity_id
_entity_poly.type
_entity_poly.pdbx_seq_one_letter_code
_entity_poly.pdbx_strand_id
1 'polypeptide(L)'
;MDVGNLAINIAALYTTCRDGYNFFTTVRTAASESSVHLRELEIQQSILKAWGFHWQIQSESGSEPEHSHNFRRRRTRLDEYLLNNRFKAEGVFSILSALADTLSDQEKLSKRYGIQFRPIQAMKDESETISNVQLAIPGTTIKQVKPVVNEVKNRLSVLNRFRWALKDKDNFRKLIADLRSHSDSLYRLCPEYAFEAMNIFFTWECLAGHESPAGLKLTSSLAARQAEVDGKSSMREPYALLALTANLKASINENKDKEEVNDMSLTGVDEKQSEMRYLGKGLALFEKQVVYVETRDYRGPPLELTAEQNEQAKLRDRSEAGGDVEPIEIVRPADPKLRAVIRNFYSAFHGPNMMGNVYGLDMAGIIDHTEGEHKGHCSILYKLPGSMGVQSRGRPAENLKLRAPVTLQSLLGNRESQRIRSTLGSRFALARKLVRAVCLLHSSGWLHKNIRAESVIFFPDHVIELQENQYGAEIKIDVSKPILMGYIFSRPDDIIIRRKPTSAPQKDDDIDWMQDLTRPSVRGPTTVYKWKDPRNKQLRLRRREGTLRPGSVYGRDMPGEIAVIESEEETNISGFTLDYYQHPAKHADPERQYRHAYDVYSLGILLLEVGLWEKLQDYDVERGSLHSASGHDEEDQYERRRWVCRKYLDRLRWQCGDTYADVVLSCLMIDSSDDELDKASERELCARLVADLEGCQA
;
A
#
# COMPACT_ATOMS: atom_id res chain seq x y z
N MET A 1 -5.29 -39.73 18.79
CA MET A 1 -5.05 -38.36 19.30
C MET A 1 -6.28 -37.53 19.00
N ASP A 2 -6.85 -36.88 20.01
CA ASP A 2 -7.96 -35.94 19.83
C ASP A 2 -7.42 -34.69 19.11
N VAL A 3 -8.02 -34.35 17.97
CA VAL A 3 -7.43 -33.47 16.95
C VAL A 3 -7.43 -32.01 17.38
N GLY A 4 -8.38 -31.60 18.23
CA GLY A 4 -8.36 -30.27 18.85
C GLY A 4 -7.12 -30.02 19.74
N ASN A 5 -6.52 -31.10 20.26
CA ASN A 5 -5.29 -30.99 21.06
C ASN A 5 -4.04 -30.85 20.18
N LEU A 6 -4.05 -31.36 18.94
CA LEU A 6 -2.89 -31.30 18.05
C LEU A 6 -2.60 -29.86 17.59
N ALA A 7 -3.64 -29.08 17.28
CA ALA A 7 -3.49 -27.69 16.85
C ALA A 7 -2.97 -26.77 17.96
N ILE A 8 -3.43 -26.94 19.21
CA ILE A 8 -2.86 -26.25 20.39
C ILE A 8 -1.37 -26.55 20.54
N ASN A 9 -0.98 -27.80 20.34
CA ASN A 9 0.43 -28.20 20.42
C ASN A 9 1.27 -27.63 19.28
N ILE A 10 0.73 -27.59 18.06
CA ILE A 10 1.38 -26.97 16.91
C ILE A 10 1.60 -25.47 17.16
N ALA A 11 0.60 -24.77 17.70
CA ALA A 11 0.74 -23.37 18.09
C ALA A 11 1.84 -23.16 19.15
N ALA A 12 1.90 -24.03 20.17
CA ALA A 12 2.92 -23.96 21.21
C ALA A 12 4.34 -24.32 20.71
N LEU A 13 4.46 -25.25 19.75
CA LEU A 13 5.73 -25.55 19.09
C LEU A 13 6.18 -24.39 18.20
N TYR A 14 5.25 -23.80 17.46
CA TYR A 14 5.51 -22.61 16.64
C TYR A 14 6.09 -21.47 17.48
N THR A 15 5.46 -21.13 18.62
CA THR A 15 5.96 -20.06 19.50
C THR A 15 7.35 -20.38 20.03
N THR A 16 7.58 -21.64 20.41
CA THR A 16 8.90 -22.10 20.86
C THR A 16 9.96 -21.99 19.76
N CYS A 17 9.62 -22.33 18.51
CA CYS A 17 10.51 -22.17 17.36
C CYS A 17 10.83 -20.70 17.08
N ARG A 18 9.80 -19.83 17.09
CA ARG A 18 9.94 -18.38 16.91
C ARG A 18 10.90 -17.80 17.96
N ASP A 19 10.75 -18.20 19.22
CA ASP A 19 11.61 -17.75 20.31
C ASP A 19 13.03 -18.32 20.17
N GLY A 20 13.17 -19.53 19.63
CA GLY A 20 14.47 -20.10 19.27
C GLY A 20 15.22 -19.29 18.21
N TYR A 21 14.53 -18.71 17.23
CA TYR A 21 15.14 -17.78 16.29
C TYR A 21 15.62 -16.48 16.96
N ASN A 22 14.85 -15.95 17.94
CA ASN A 22 15.22 -14.72 18.65
C ASN A 22 16.59 -14.82 19.33
N PHE A 23 16.98 -16.01 19.82
CA PHE A 23 18.32 -16.24 20.39
C PHE A 23 19.44 -15.89 19.39
N PHE A 24 19.24 -16.17 18.10
CA PHE A 24 20.22 -15.88 17.06
C PHE A 24 20.08 -14.46 16.49
N THR A 25 18.88 -13.89 16.43
CA THR A 25 18.64 -12.60 15.75
C THR A 25 18.68 -11.37 16.66
N THR A 26 18.51 -11.50 17.98
CA THR A 26 18.54 -10.36 18.91
C THR A 26 19.95 -9.83 19.23
N VAL A 27 21.00 -10.61 18.97
CA VAL A 27 22.40 -10.23 19.25
C VAL A 27 22.94 -9.33 18.13
N ARG A 28 22.72 -8.01 18.25
CA ARG A 28 23.23 -6.97 17.33
C ARG A 28 24.76 -6.74 17.37
N THR A 29 25.50 -7.49 18.20
CA THR A 29 26.93 -7.26 18.48
C THR A 29 27.88 -8.25 17.79
N ALA A 30 27.44 -8.94 16.74
CA ALA A 30 28.36 -9.73 15.91
C ALA A 30 29.18 -8.81 15.01
N ALA A 31 30.48 -9.11 14.86
CA ALA A 31 31.39 -8.39 13.98
C ALA A 31 30.86 -8.30 12.54
N SER A 32 31.20 -7.22 11.84
CA SER A 32 30.80 -6.86 10.47
C SER A 32 30.91 -7.99 9.42
N GLU A 33 31.79 -8.96 9.67
CA GLU A 33 32.05 -10.13 8.81
C GLU A 33 30.95 -11.23 8.83
N SER A 34 29.94 -11.15 9.70
CA SER A 34 28.84 -12.14 9.84
C SER A 34 27.46 -11.61 9.43
N SER A 35 27.39 -10.39 8.88
CA SER A 35 26.13 -9.70 8.55
C SER A 35 25.27 -10.43 7.51
N VAL A 36 25.90 -11.10 6.54
CA VAL A 36 25.21 -11.86 5.49
C VAL A 36 24.44 -13.05 6.06
N HIS A 37 25.10 -13.88 6.86
CA HIS A 37 24.50 -15.08 7.45
C HIS A 37 23.44 -14.75 8.50
N LEU A 38 23.64 -13.68 9.26
CA LEU A 38 22.59 -13.15 10.15
C LEU A 38 21.36 -12.73 9.36
N ARG A 39 21.57 -12.05 8.23
CA ARG A 39 20.46 -11.63 7.37
C ARG A 39 19.71 -12.81 6.77
N GLU A 40 20.41 -13.85 6.34
CA GLU A 40 19.77 -15.09 5.89
C GLU A 40 18.93 -15.75 7.00
N LEU A 41 19.39 -15.69 8.25
CA LEU A 41 18.68 -16.26 9.40
C LEU A 41 17.44 -15.43 9.77
N GLU A 42 17.53 -14.10 9.72
CA GLU A 42 16.37 -13.20 9.84
C GLU A 42 15.32 -13.50 8.76
N ILE A 43 15.74 -13.70 7.51
CA ILE A 43 14.83 -14.11 6.42
C ILE A 43 14.13 -15.43 6.77
N GLN A 44 14.83 -16.44 7.29
CA GLN A 44 14.20 -17.70 7.71
C GLN A 44 13.22 -17.50 8.88
N GLN A 45 13.55 -16.61 9.82
CA GLN A 45 12.64 -16.24 10.90
C GLN A 45 11.37 -15.59 10.36
N SER A 46 11.48 -14.65 9.42
CA SER A 46 10.33 -13.98 8.79
C SER A 46 9.44 -14.94 8.02
N ILE A 47 10.02 -15.97 7.38
CA ILE A 47 9.25 -17.03 6.70
C ILE A 47 8.40 -17.82 7.71
N LEU A 48 8.98 -18.18 8.87
CA LEU A 48 8.23 -18.83 9.94
C LEU A 48 7.13 -17.91 10.48
N LYS A 49 7.44 -16.63 10.72
CA LYS A 49 6.43 -15.64 11.18
C LYS A 49 5.27 -15.50 10.19
N ALA A 50 5.54 -15.47 8.89
CA ALA A 50 4.52 -15.44 7.85
C ALA A 50 3.59 -16.65 7.89
N TRP A 51 4.13 -17.84 8.14
CA TRP A 51 3.33 -19.03 8.35
C TRP A 51 2.42 -18.89 9.57
N GLY A 52 2.96 -18.48 10.72
CA GLY A 52 2.15 -18.31 11.94
C GLY A 52 1.09 -17.21 11.83
N PHE A 53 1.41 -16.14 11.10
CA PHE A 53 0.50 -15.04 10.80
C PHE A 53 -0.71 -15.50 9.99
N HIS A 54 -0.50 -16.25 8.90
CA HIS A 54 -1.62 -16.77 8.08
C HIS A 54 -2.60 -17.61 8.91
N TRP A 55 -2.05 -18.39 9.84
CA TRP A 55 -2.84 -19.24 10.74
C TRP A 55 -3.39 -18.51 11.97
N GLN A 56 -3.13 -17.21 12.11
CA GLN A 56 -3.57 -16.37 13.22
C GLN A 56 -3.14 -16.94 14.58
N ILE A 57 -1.93 -17.51 14.65
CA ILE A 57 -1.35 -17.97 15.91
C ILE A 57 -0.94 -16.71 16.69
N GLN A 58 -1.83 -16.24 17.57
CA GLN A 58 -1.68 -14.99 18.32
C GLN A 58 -0.26 -14.82 18.89
N SER A 59 0.35 -13.65 18.63
CA SER A 59 1.47 -13.18 19.44
C SER A 59 0.89 -12.65 20.75
N GLU A 60 1.28 -13.23 21.89
CA GLU A 60 0.96 -12.71 23.22
C GLU A 60 1.63 -11.33 23.44
N SER A 61 1.11 -10.28 22.79
CA SER A 61 1.58 -8.90 22.93
C SER A 61 0.46 -7.87 22.72
N GLY A 62 -0.77 -8.23 23.07
CA GLY A 62 -1.92 -7.33 23.14
C GLY A 62 -2.77 -7.70 24.33
N SER A 63 -2.67 -6.89 25.39
CA SER A 63 -3.52 -6.97 26.58
C SER A 63 -4.97 -6.64 26.21
N GLU A 64 -5.81 -7.66 26.06
CA GLU A 64 -7.26 -7.46 26.20
C GLU A 64 -7.60 -7.35 27.69
N PRO A 65 -8.50 -6.42 28.09
CA PRO A 65 -8.90 -6.27 29.48
C PRO A 65 -9.63 -7.52 30.02
N GLU A 66 -9.25 -7.94 31.22
CA GLU A 66 -9.58 -9.21 31.92
C GLU A 66 -11.07 -9.41 32.30
N HIS A 67 -12.04 -8.91 31.55
CA HIS A 67 -13.46 -8.95 31.97
C HIS A 67 -14.39 -9.65 30.98
N SER A 68 -13.95 -10.75 30.37
CA SER A 68 -14.87 -11.69 29.70
C SER A 68 -14.50 -13.15 29.95
N HIS A 69 -14.70 -13.60 31.20
CA HIS A 69 -14.81 -15.01 31.50
C HIS A 69 -16.11 -15.57 30.91
N ASN A 70 -16.02 -16.14 29.70
CA ASN A 70 -16.79 -17.30 29.17
C ASN A 70 -16.85 -17.30 27.63
N PHE A 71 -15.72 -17.19 26.93
CA PHE A 71 -15.71 -17.50 25.50
C PHE A 71 -15.51 -19.00 25.28
N ARG A 72 -16.53 -19.65 24.71
CA ARG A 72 -16.33 -20.84 23.86
C ARG A 72 -15.20 -20.49 22.91
N ARG A 73 -14.03 -21.10 23.10
CA ARG A 73 -12.82 -20.87 22.31
C ARG A 73 -13.20 -21.05 20.83
N ARG A 74 -13.29 -19.95 20.08
CA ARG A 74 -13.61 -19.97 18.64
C ARG A 74 -12.55 -20.86 17.98
N ARG A 75 -12.95 -21.89 17.23
CA ARG A 75 -12.00 -22.71 16.47
C ARG A 75 -11.23 -21.78 15.53
N THR A 76 -9.91 -21.81 15.60
CA THR A 76 -9.03 -21.03 14.72
C THR A 76 -9.06 -21.60 13.30
N ARG A 77 -8.68 -20.79 12.31
CA ARG A 77 -8.54 -21.22 10.90
C ARG A 77 -7.61 -22.44 10.77
N LEU A 78 -6.58 -22.49 11.61
CA LEU A 78 -5.67 -23.63 11.72
C LEU A 78 -6.36 -24.87 12.28
N ASP A 79 -7.17 -24.74 13.33
CA ASP A 79 -7.89 -25.86 13.92
C ASP A 79 -8.78 -26.54 12.86
N GLU A 80 -9.53 -25.76 12.10
CA GLU A 80 -10.42 -26.25 11.06
C GLU A 80 -9.65 -26.94 9.92
N TYR A 81 -8.57 -26.32 9.45
CA TYR A 81 -7.73 -26.88 8.39
C TYR A 81 -7.11 -28.22 8.80
N LEU A 82 -6.52 -28.29 10.00
CA LEU A 82 -5.86 -29.49 10.49
C LEU A 82 -6.84 -30.61 10.84
N LEU A 83 -8.05 -30.27 11.31
CA LEU A 83 -9.15 -31.22 11.49
C LEU A 83 -9.52 -31.91 10.18
N ASN A 84 -9.58 -31.15 9.09
CA ASN A 84 -9.94 -31.66 7.77
C ASN A 84 -8.76 -32.32 7.04
N ASN A 85 -7.51 -32.13 7.50
CA ASN A 85 -6.29 -32.59 6.85
C ASN A 85 -5.32 -33.30 7.82
N ARG A 86 -5.76 -34.43 8.38
CA ARG A 86 -5.00 -35.14 9.45
C ARG A 86 -3.54 -35.47 9.09
N PHE A 87 -3.28 -35.97 7.88
CA PHE A 87 -1.90 -36.29 7.45
C PHE A 87 -1.01 -35.04 7.38
N LYS A 88 -1.58 -33.90 6.97
CA LYS A 88 -0.85 -32.62 6.96
C LYS A 88 -0.57 -32.15 8.39
N ALA A 89 -1.48 -32.38 9.34
CA ALA A 89 -1.27 -32.03 10.74
C ALA A 89 -0.11 -32.78 11.39
N GLU A 90 0.02 -34.09 11.12
CA GLU A 90 1.18 -34.88 11.57
C GLU A 90 2.48 -34.39 10.91
N GLY A 91 2.44 -34.05 9.62
CA GLY A 91 3.56 -33.44 8.90
C GLY A 91 4.00 -32.10 9.51
N VAL A 92 3.07 -31.17 9.76
CA VAL A 92 3.34 -29.87 10.38
C VAL A 92 3.97 -30.05 11.76
N PHE A 93 3.43 -30.95 12.58
CA PHE A 93 3.98 -31.25 13.89
C PHE A 93 5.41 -31.78 13.82
N SER A 94 5.67 -32.72 12.90
CA SER A 94 7.01 -33.29 12.69
C SER A 94 8.03 -32.24 12.25
N ILE A 95 7.64 -31.36 11.32
CA ILE A 95 8.52 -30.30 10.79
C ILE A 95 8.84 -29.27 11.88
N LEU A 96 7.84 -28.78 12.62
CA LEU A 96 8.08 -27.85 13.73
C LEU A 96 8.92 -28.47 14.85
N SER A 97 8.75 -29.78 15.12
CA SER A 97 9.60 -30.49 16.07
C SER A 97 11.06 -30.59 15.60
N ALA A 98 11.28 -30.88 14.31
CA ALA A 98 12.62 -30.93 13.72
C ALA A 98 13.29 -29.54 13.68
N LEU A 99 12.50 -28.49 13.41
CA LEU A 99 12.95 -27.11 13.43
C LEU A 99 13.33 -26.68 14.85
N ALA A 100 12.49 -26.98 15.84
CA ALA A 100 12.76 -26.75 17.25
C ALA A 100 14.05 -27.45 17.72
N ASP A 101 14.24 -28.71 17.34
CA ASP A 101 15.45 -29.48 17.66
C ASP A 101 16.70 -28.86 16.99
N THR A 102 16.58 -28.44 15.73
CA THR A 102 17.65 -27.76 14.99
C THR A 102 18.09 -26.45 15.66
N LEU A 103 17.15 -25.70 16.25
CA LEU A 103 17.41 -24.41 16.92
C LEU A 103 17.86 -24.54 18.38
N SER A 104 17.59 -25.67 19.05
CA SER A 104 17.76 -25.80 20.51
C SER A 104 18.81 -26.83 20.94
N ASP A 105 19.20 -27.77 20.09
CA ASP A 105 20.19 -28.80 20.43
C ASP A 105 21.61 -28.22 20.45
N GLN A 106 22.13 -27.96 21.66
CA GLN A 106 23.45 -27.39 21.88
C GLN A 106 24.59 -28.23 21.27
N GLU A 107 24.46 -29.55 21.24
CA GLU A 107 25.48 -30.44 20.67
C GLU A 107 25.51 -30.31 19.15
N LYS A 108 24.34 -30.31 18.50
CA LYS A 108 24.24 -30.06 17.05
C LYS A 108 24.71 -28.66 16.68
N LEU A 109 24.30 -27.64 17.43
CA LEU A 109 24.71 -26.25 17.24
C LEU A 109 26.24 -26.10 17.30
N SER A 110 26.88 -26.77 18.26
CA SER A 110 28.34 -26.69 18.39
C SER A 110 29.10 -27.56 17.39
N LYS A 111 28.76 -28.86 17.28
CA LYS A 111 29.53 -29.83 16.49
C LYS A 111 29.23 -29.78 15.00
N ARG A 112 27.95 -29.63 14.61
CA ARG A 112 27.50 -29.71 13.21
C ARG A 112 27.43 -28.33 12.55
N TYR A 113 27.01 -27.32 13.30
CA TYR A 113 26.74 -25.98 12.78
C TYR A 113 27.82 -24.94 13.12
N GLY A 114 28.86 -25.33 13.87
CA GLY A 114 30.02 -24.48 14.10
C GLY A 114 29.75 -23.26 14.98
N ILE A 115 28.83 -23.37 15.95
CA ILE A 115 28.52 -22.29 16.90
C ILE A 115 29.31 -22.49 18.20
N GLN A 116 30.05 -21.47 18.62
CA GLN A 116 30.77 -21.47 19.89
C GLN A 116 29.97 -20.73 20.96
N PHE A 117 29.73 -21.40 22.10
CA PHE A 117 29.05 -20.81 23.26
C PHE A 117 30.04 -20.27 24.28
N ARG A 118 29.78 -19.07 24.81
CA ARG A 118 30.54 -18.42 25.88
C ARG A 118 29.58 -18.08 27.03
N PRO A 119 29.86 -18.47 28.28
CA PRO A 119 28.99 -18.14 29.40
C PRO A 119 28.84 -16.62 29.56
N ILE A 120 27.62 -16.15 29.84
CA ILE A 120 27.41 -14.78 30.29
C ILE A 120 27.92 -14.71 31.73
N GLN A 121 29.13 -14.17 31.94
CA GLN A 121 29.62 -13.89 33.29
C GLN A 121 28.70 -12.85 33.93
N ALA A 122 28.23 -13.11 35.15
CA ALA A 122 27.49 -12.15 35.95
C ALA A 122 28.41 -10.98 36.30
N MET A 123 28.44 -9.94 35.46
CA MET A 123 29.05 -8.67 35.82
C MET A 123 28.08 -7.94 36.76
N LYS A 124 28.56 -7.67 37.98
CA LYS A 124 28.02 -6.59 38.81
C LYS A 124 28.43 -5.27 38.13
N ASP A 125 27.47 -4.36 38.04
CA ASP A 125 27.58 -2.97 37.59
C ASP A 125 27.98 -2.74 36.13
N GLU A 126 26.97 -2.54 35.28
CA GLU A 126 26.72 -1.27 34.58
C GLU A 126 25.39 -1.39 33.80
N SER A 127 24.58 -0.34 33.84
CA SER A 127 23.21 -0.32 33.31
C SER A 127 23.16 -0.48 31.79
N GLU A 128 22.89 -1.70 31.31
CA GLU A 128 22.22 -1.92 30.03
C GLU A 128 21.10 -2.93 30.26
N THR A 129 19.87 -2.43 30.20
CA THR A 129 18.63 -3.18 30.35
C THR A 129 18.45 -4.18 29.20
N ILE A 130 19.09 -5.34 29.31
CA ILE A 130 18.65 -6.54 28.58
C ILE A 130 17.38 -7.00 29.29
N SER A 131 16.23 -6.78 28.66
CA SER A 131 14.94 -7.28 29.13
C SER A 131 15.02 -8.81 29.25
N ASN A 132 15.15 -9.31 30.48
CA ASN A 132 14.91 -10.70 30.79
C ASN A 132 13.43 -10.97 30.51
N VAL A 133 13.11 -11.48 29.32
CA VAL A 133 11.76 -11.96 28.99
C VAL A 133 11.52 -13.21 29.83
N GLN A 134 10.95 -13.00 31.02
CA GLN A 134 10.47 -14.08 31.87
C GLN A 134 9.20 -14.64 31.22
N LEU A 135 9.35 -15.79 30.56
CA LEU A 135 8.26 -16.53 29.92
C LEU A 135 7.26 -17.02 30.99
N ALA A 136 6.24 -16.22 31.30
CA ALA A 136 5.08 -16.65 32.08
C ALA A 136 3.97 -17.09 31.11
N ILE A 137 3.63 -18.38 31.11
CA ILE A 137 2.51 -18.91 30.30
C ILE A 137 1.52 -19.60 31.27
N PRO A 138 0.26 -19.15 31.37
CA PRO A 138 -0.77 -19.80 32.17
C PRO A 138 -1.09 -21.21 31.65
N GLY A 139 -1.20 -22.15 32.58
CA GLY A 139 -1.27 -23.58 32.28
C GLY A 139 -2.60 -24.05 31.70
N THR A 140 -2.52 -24.88 30.66
CA THR A 140 -3.60 -25.80 30.27
C THR A 140 -3.11 -27.25 30.32
N THR A 141 -3.99 -28.13 30.80
CA THR A 141 -3.75 -29.56 31.08
C THR A 141 -3.75 -30.37 29.79
N ILE A 142 -2.81 -31.32 29.58
CA ILE A 142 -2.91 -32.59 28.80
C ILE A 142 -1.53 -33.29 28.73
N LYS A 143 -1.52 -34.63 28.77
CA LYS A 143 -0.43 -35.50 29.27
C LYS A 143 0.57 -36.10 28.26
N GLN A 144 0.50 -35.83 26.94
CA GLN A 144 1.37 -36.55 25.97
C GLN A 144 2.22 -35.69 25.01
N VAL A 145 1.97 -34.39 24.86
CA VAL A 145 2.75 -33.51 23.95
C VAL A 145 3.51 -32.39 24.67
N LYS A 146 3.10 -32.07 25.92
CA LYS A 146 3.90 -31.29 26.87
C LYS A 146 5.38 -31.68 26.97
N PRO A 147 5.80 -32.97 26.96
CA PRO A 147 7.22 -33.28 27.15
C PRO A 147 8.09 -32.72 26.03
N VAL A 148 7.67 -32.76 24.77
CA VAL A 148 8.46 -32.24 23.64
C VAL A 148 8.59 -30.71 23.73
N VAL A 149 7.47 -30.01 23.93
CA VAL A 149 7.47 -28.54 24.07
C VAL A 149 8.29 -28.11 25.29
N ASN A 150 8.11 -28.76 26.44
CA ASN A 150 8.85 -28.44 27.67
C ASN A 150 10.33 -28.76 27.53
N GLU A 151 10.69 -29.86 26.87
CA GLU A 151 12.08 -30.23 26.60
C GLU A 151 12.77 -29.17 25.74
N VAL A 152 12.15 -28.74 24.65
CA VAL A 152 12.69 -27.67 23.80
C VAL A 152 12.80 -26.36 24.58
N LYS A 153 11.77 -25.97 25.36
CA LYS A 153 11.81 -24.77 26.20
C LYS A 153 12.95 -24.83 27.23
N ASN A 154 13.17 -25.99 27.85
CA ASN A 154 14.27 -26.19 28.77
C ASN A 154 15.62 -26.02 28.07
N ARG A 155 15.81 -26.62 26.88
CA ARG A 155 17.03 -26.44 26.08
C ARG A 155 17.27 -24.98 25.71
N LEU A 156 16.24 -24.27 25.23
CA LEU A 156 16.33 -22.83 24.92
C LEU A 156 16.66 -21.98 26.16
N SER A 157 16.08 -22.30 27.32
CA SER A 157 16.38 -21.59 28.57
C SER A 157 17.84 -21.74 29.02
N VAL A 158 18.46 -22.88 28.70
CA VAL A 158 19.89 -23.12 28.94
C VAL A 158 20.71 -22.32 27.94
N LEU A 159 20.36 -22.34 26.65
CA LEU A 159 21.05 -21.58 25.60
C LEU A 159 21.08 -20.08 25.88
N ASN A 160 19.98 -19.50 26.38
CA ASN A 160 19.88 -18.08 26.73
C ASN A 160 20.88 -17.62 27.82
N ARG A 161 21.56 -18.55 28.51
CA ARG A 161 22.64 -18.24 29.47
C ARG A 161 24.00 -18.03 28.81
N PHE A 162 24.09 -18.24 27.50
CA PHE A 162 25.31 -18.15 26.73
C PHE A 162 25.21 -17.04 25.67
N ARG A 163 26.32 -16.33 25.46
CA ARG A 163 26.56 -15.62 24.19
C ARG A 163 27.11 -16.62 23.18
N TRP A 164 26.82 -16.42 21.91
CA TRP A 164 27.32 -17.27 20.85
C TRP A 164 28.25 -16.50 19.90
N ALA A 165 29.16 -17.22 19.24
CA ALA A 165 30.03 -16.71 18.19
C ALA A 165 30.16 -17.74 17.08
N LEU A 166 30.34 -17.26 15.85
CA LEU A 166 30.49 -18.13 14.69
C LEU A 166 31.94 -18.64 14.62
N LYS A 167 32.13 -19.96 14.76
CA LYS A 167 33.44 -20.61 14.67
C LYS A 167 33.80 -20.99 13.23
N ASP A 168 32.81 -21.41 12.45
CA ASP A 168 33.00 -21.94 11.10
C ASP A 168 31.86 -21.50 10.17
N LYS A 169 32.19 -20.74 9.12
CA LYS A 169 31.23 -20.15 8.18
C LYS A 169 30.56 -21.20 7.30
N ASP A 170 31.24 -22.28 6.94
CA ASP A 170 30.70 -23.32 6.07
C ASP A 170 29.81 -24.29 6.85
N ASN A 171 30.14 -24.57 8.10
CA ASN A 171 29.27 -25.32 8.99
C ASN A 171 28.01 -24.52 9.36
N PHE A 172 28.11 -23.20 9.55
CA PHE A 172 26.94 -22.36 9.80
C PHE A 172 25.98 -22.29 8.60
N ARG A 173 26.50 -22.32 7.36
CA ARG A 173 25.66 -22.44 6.15
C ARG A 173 24.79 -23.71 6.16
N LYS A 174 25.27 -24.80 6.76
CA LYS A 174 24.47 -26.03 6.91
C LYS A 174 23.26 -25.82 7.82
N LEU A 175 23.38 -25.00 8.86
CA LEU A 175 22.23 -24.64 9.71
C LEU A 175 21.18 -23.90 8.89
N ILE A 176 21.59 -22.88 8.13
CA ILE A 176 20.69 -22.11 7.27
C ILE A 176 20.02 -23.00 6.22
N ALA A 177 20.77 -23.94 5.62
CA ALA A 177 20.23 -24.89 4.66
C ALA A 177 19.19 -25.82 5.29
N ASP A 178 19.45 -26.36 6.49
CA ASP A 178 18.51 -27.22 7.20
C ASP A 178 17.25 -26.44 7.62
N LEU A 179 17.40 -25.21 8.15
CA LEU A 179 16.27 -24.33 8.48
C LEU A 179 15.41 -24.01 7.27
N ARG A 180 16.03 -23.72 6.12
CA ARG A 180 15.34 -23.50 4.85
C ARG A 180 14.58 -24.74 4.40
N SER A 181 15.18 -25.92 4.49
CA SER A 181 14.52 -27.17 4.13
C SER A 181 13.26 -27.42 4.98
N HIS A 182 13.32 -27.08 6.28
CA HIS A 182 12.14 -27.17 7.15
C HIS A 182 11.07 -26.16 6.77
N SER A 183 11.44 -24.91 6.50
CA SER A 183 10.53 -23.85 6.04
C SER A 183 9.84 -24.20 4.72
N ASP A 184 10.59 -24.67 3.71
CA ASP A 184 10.05 -25.12 2.42
C ASP A 184 9.04 -26.26 2.62
N SER A 185 9.36 -27.21 3.50
CA SER A 185 8.47 -28.32 3.84
C SER A 185 7.19 -27.83 4.51
N LEU A 186 7.29 -26.82 5.38
CA LEU A 186 6.15 -26.21 6.07
C LEU A 186 5.22 -25.48 5.09
N TYR A 187 5.78 -24.75 4.13
CA TYR A 187 5.04 -24.07 3.06
C TYR A 187 4.29 -25.06 2.17
N ARG A 188 4.88 -26.21 1.82
CA ARG A 188 4.22 -27.26 1.03
C ARG A 188 2.99 -27.87 1.69
N LEU A 189 2.87 -27.76 3.02
CA LEU A 189 1.71 -28.26 3.76
C LEU A 189 0.58 -27.25 3.88
N CYS A 190 0.79 -26.00 3.46
CA CYS A 190 -0.25 -24.98 3.39
C CYS A 190 -1.21 -25.23 2.20
N PRO A 191 -2.45 -24.73 2.27
CA PRO A 191 -3.34 -24.71 1.13
C PRO A 191 -2.90 -23.66 0.09
N GLU A 192 -3.26 -23.84 -1.18
CA GLU A 192 -2.81 -22.96 -2.28
C GLU A 192 -3.23 -21.50 -2.10
N TYR A 193 -4.41 -21.26 -1.54
CA TYR A 193 -4.87 -19.89 -1.31
C TYR A 193 -3.97 -19.16 -0.30
N ALA A 194 -3.34 -19.83 0.67
CA ALA A 194 -2.55 -19.19 1.72
C ALA A 194 -1.28 -18.49 1.24
N PHE A 195 -0.76 -18.88 0.07
CA PHE A 195 0.56 -18.46 -0.38
C PHE A 195 0.64 -16.94 -0.60
N GLU A 196 -0.40 -16.32 -1.16
CA GLU A 196 -0.35 -14.90 -1.51
C GLU A 196 -0.29 -14.02 -0.25
N ALA A 197 -1.16 -14.26 0.74
CA ALA A 197 -1.10 -13.61 2.04
C ALA A 197 0.23 -13.83 2.78
N MET A 198 0.73 -15.07 2.83
CA MET A 198 2.02 -15.38 3.46
C MET A 198 3.18 -14.63 2.77
N ASN A 199 3.19 -14.57 1.44
CA ASN A 199 4.25 -13.92 0.67
C ASN A 199 4.29 -12.41 0.90
N ILE A 200 3.12 -11.77 1.00
CA ILE A 200 3.01 -10.33 1.29
C ILE A 200 3.47 -10.05 2.71
N PHE A 201 3.00 -10.82 3.70
CA PHE A 201 3.44 -10.67 5.08
C PHE A 201 4.95 -10.91 5.22
N PHE A 202 5.48 -11.97 4.61
CA PHE A 202 6.91 -12.28 4.60
C PHE A 202 7.73 -11.12 4.03
N THR A 203 7.29 -10.56 2.91
CA THR A 203 7.93 -9.41 2.28
C THR A 203 7.92 -8.20 3.21
N TRP A 204 6.78 -7.91 3.81
CA TRP A 204 6.64 -6.83 4.77
C TRP A 204 7.53 -7.02 6.00
N GLU A 205 7.47 -8.17 6.67
CA GLU A 205 8.20 -8.50 7.88
C GLU A 205 9.72 -8.38 7.66
N CYS A 206 10.22 -8.82 6.50
CA CYS A 206 11.64 -8.66 6.14
C CYS A 206 12.05 -7.19 5.98
N LEU A 207 11.11 -6.31 5.63
CA LEU A 207 11.38 -4.90 5.31
C LEU A 207 10.94 -3.95 6.44
N ALA A 208 10.19 -4.43 7.42
CA ALA A 208 9.72 -3.71 8.58
C ALA A 208 10.93 -3.39 9.49
N GLY A 209 11.37 -2.14 9.51
CA GLY A 209 12.52 -1.68 10.30
C GLY A 209 13.86 -1.61 9.55
N HIS A 210 13.90 -1.93 8.25
CA HIS A 210 15.10 -1.72 7.42
C HIS A 210 15.00 -0.42 6.62
N GLU A 211 15.92 0.50 6.90
CA GLU A 211 15.98 1.80 6.22
C GLU A 211 17.29 2.02 5.46
N SER A 212 18.38 1.35 5.85
CA SER A 212 19.66 1.48 5.16
C SER A 212 19.57 0.93 3.73
N PRO A 213 19.86 1.72 2.68
CA PRO A 213 19.88 1.24 1.30
C PRO A 213 20.81 0.04 1.09
N ALA A 214 21.97 0.02 1.78
CA ALA A 214 22.92 -1.09 1.70
C ALA A 214 22.34 -2.40 2.27
N GLY A 215 21.64 -2.33 3.41
CA GLY A 215 20.98 -3.50 4.00
C GLY A 215 19.81 -4.02 3.16
N LEU A 216 19.06 -3.11 2.53
CA LEU A 216 17.97 -3.45 1.61
C LEU A 216 18.50 -4.10 0.33
N LYS A 217 19.57 -3.55 -0.27
CA LYS A 217 20.27 -4.17 -1.43
C LYS A 217 20.86 -5.54 -1.09
N LEU A 218 21.43 -5.70 0.11
CA LEU A 218 21.89 -7.01 0.59
C LEU A 218 20.73 -8.01 0.65
N THR A 219 19.61 -7.62 1.26
CA THR A 219 18.37 -8.44 1.31
C THR A 219 17.91 -8.83 -0.09
N SER A 220 17.87 -7.87 -1.01
CA SER A 220 17.49 -8.10 -2.40
C SER A 220 18.39 -9.13 -3.08
N SER A 221 19.71 -8.96 -2.95
CA SER A 221 20.69 -9.87 -3.56
C SER A 221 20.62 -11.30 -3.01
N LEU A 222 20.37 -11.46 -1.71
CA LEU A 222 20.23 -12.77 -1.08
C LEU A 222 18.95 -13.46 -1.52
N ALA A 223 17.84 -12.73 -1.55
CA ALA A 223 16.56 -13.25 -2.01
C ALA A 223 16.60 -13.63 -3.50
N ALA A 224 17.23 -12.82 -4.36
CA ALA A 224 17.40 -13.11 -5.79
C ALA A 224 18.20 -14.39 -6.02
N ARG A 225 19.35 -14.54 -5.35
CA ARG A 225 20.15 -15.78 -5.41
C ARG A 225 19.32 -16.99 -4.99
N GLN A 226 18.51 -16.85 -3.95
CA GLN A 226 17.69 -17.95 -3.46
C GLN A 226 16.55 -18.33 -4.40
N ALA A 227 16.01 -17.36 -5.16
CA ALA A 227 15.01 -17.62 -6.21
C ALA A 227 15.60 -18.36 -7.43
N GLU A 228 16.91 -18.28 -7.67
CA GLU A 228 17.60 -18.95 -8.79
C GLU A 228 18.04 -20.38 -8.47
N VAL A 229 18.48 -20.64 -7.23
CA VAL A 229 19.10 -21.91 -6.83
C VAL A 229 18.16 -23.11 -6.92
N ASP A 230 16.85 -22.92 -6.72
CA ASP A 230 15.89 -24.01 -6.68
C ASP A 230 14.67 -23.75 -7.57
N GLY A 231 14.79 -24.10 -8.86
CA GLY A 231 13.73 -23.94 -9.85
C GLY A 231 12.43 -24.70 -9.54
N LYS A 232 12.43 -25.61 -8.55
CA LYS A 232 11.24 -26.36 -8.09
C LYS A 232 10.81 -26.01 -6.65
N SER A 233 11.48 -25.08 -5.97
CA SER A 233 11.08 -24.69 -4.61
C SER A 233 9.78 -23.88 -4.64
N SER A 234 8.87 -24.22 -3.71
CA SER A 234 7.65 -23.45 -3.44
C SER A 234 7.97 -22.02 -2.94
N MET A 235 9.20 -21.77 -2.51
CA MET A 235 9.64 -20.46 -2.02
C MET A 235 10.21 -19.53 -3.11
N ARG A 236 10.34 -20.00 -4.35
CA ARG A 236 10.91 -19.21 -5.45
C ARG A 236 10.18 -17.88 -5.67
N GLU A 237 8.86 -17.92 -5.74
CA GLU A 237 8.02 -16.73 -5.94
C GLU A 237 8.11 -15.74 -4.76
N PRO A 238 7.96 -16.14 -3.48
CA PRO A 238 8.14 -15.22 -2.37
C PRO A 238 9.54 -14.60 -2.32
N TYR A 239 10.60 -15.36 -2.64
CA TYR A 239 11.95 -14.80 -2.72
C TYR A 239 12.09 -13.77 -3.84
N ALA A 240 11.53 -14.03 -5.03
CA ALA A 240 11.54 -13.06 -6.12
C ALA A 240 10.77 -11.78 -5.74
N LEU A 241 9.62 -11.92 -5.09
CA LEU A 241 8.83 -10.78 -4.61
C LEU A 241 9.60 -9.95 -3.57
N LEU A 242 10.23 -10.60 -2.59
CA LEU A 242 11.09 -9.92 -1.62
C LEU A 242 12.27 -9.22 -2.31
N ALA A 243 12.91 -9.86 -3.28
CA ALA A 243 14.05 -9.30 -3.99
C ALA A 243 13.69 -7.99 -4.71
N LEU A 244 12.58 -8.00 -5.44
CA LEU A 244 12.07 -6.83 -6.15
C LEU A 244 11.66 -5.72 -5.17
N THR A 245 10.93 -6.06 -4.10
CA THR A 245 10.41 -5.08 -3.12
C THR A 245 11.52 -4.44 -2.31
N ALA A 246 12.52 -5.23 -1.92
CA ALA A 246 13.72 -4.73 -1.24
C ALA A 246 14.51 -3.78 -2.14
N ASN A 247 14.64 -4.07 -3.44
CA ASN A 247 15.34 -3.20 -4.38
C ASN A 247 14.60 -1.88 -4.61
N LEU A 248 13.27 -1.93 -4.77
CA LEU A 248 12.44 -0.74 -4.87
C LEU A 248 12.55 0.13 -3.61
N LYS A 249 12.43 -0.48 -2.42
CA LYS A 249 12.59 0.24 -1.14
C LYS A 249 13.97 0.87 -0.99
N ALA A 250 15.02 0.18 -1.44
CA ALA A 250 16.37 0.74 -1.46
C ALA A 250 16.45 1.97 -2.38
N SER A 251 15.86 1.89 -3.57
CA SER A 251 15.84 2.99 -4.54
C SER A 251 15.05 4.21 -4.02
N ILE A 252 13.90 3.96 -3.37
CA ILE A 252 13.12 5.00 -2.69
C ILE A 252 13.98 5.71 -1.63
N ASN A 253 14.67 4.95 -0.78
CA ASN A 253 15.49 5.51 0.29
C ASN A 253 16.72 6.26 -0.25
N GLU A 254 17.30 5.83 -1.37
CA GLU A 254 18.43 6.52 -2.03
C GLU A 254 18.04 7.86 -2.66
N ASN A 255 16.78 7.99 -3.07
CA ASN A 255 16.27 9.21 -3.70
C ASN A 255 15.62 10.17 -2.70
N LYS A 256 15.51 9.81 -1.41
CA LYS A 256 14.77 10.61 -0.42
C LYS A 256 15.44 11.94 -0.05
N ASP A 257 16.76 11.94 0.08
CA ASP A 257 17.55 13.11 0.53
C ASP A 257 18.21 13.87 -0.62
N LYS A 258 17.90 13.51 -1.88
CA LYS A 258 18.37 14.25 -3.04
C LYS A 258 17.53 15.53 -3.19
N GLU A 259 17.83 16.54 -2.38
CA GLU A 259 17.48 17.91 -2.73
C GLU A 259 18.20 18.30 -4.03
N GLU A 260 17.56 19.11 -4.87
CA GLU A 260 18.01 19.47 -6.20
C GLU A 260 19.43 20.08 -6.20
N VAL A 261 20.46 19.24 -6.34
CA VAL A 261 21.79 19.68 -6.79
C VAL A 261 21.83 19.47 -8.29
N ASN A 262 21.20 20.41 -9.00
CA ASN A 262 21.49 20.92 -10.34
C ASN A 262 20.20 21.25 -11.09
N ASP A 263 19.94 22.55 -11.24
CA ASP A 263 19.02 23.15 -12.21
C ASP A 263 19.58 23.05 -13.65
N MET A 264 20.25 21.94 -13.95
CA MET A 264 20.85 21.62 -15.24
C MET A 264 20.24 20.31 -15.74
N SER A 265 19.21 20.48 -16.56
CA SER A 265 18.85 19.62 -17.69
C SER A 265 19.00 18.11 -17.47
N LEU A 266 17.93 17.45 -17.01
CA LEU A 266 17.66 16.04 -17.33
C LEU A 266 17.02 15.91 -18.72
N THR A 267 17.54 16.63 -19.71
CA THR A 267 17.55 16.16 -21.10
C THR A 267 18.66 15.11 -21.22
N GLY A 268 18.43 13.95 -20.60
CA GLY A 268 19.33 12.82 -20.72
C GLY A 268 19.21 12.19 -22.11
N VAL A 269 20.12 12.58 -23.00
CA VAL A 269 20.43 12.04 -24.34
C VAL A 269 19.57 12.57 -25.49
N ASP A 270 20.23 13.37 -26.32
CA ASP A 270 19.80 13.99 -27.60
C ASP A 270 18.71 15.07 -27.56
N GLU A 271 19.13 16.27 -27.93
CA GLU A 271 18.32 17.40 -28.40
C GLU A 271 17.53 17.04 -29.67
N LYS A 272 16.48 16.24 -29.49
CA LYS A 272 15.23 16.43 -30.20
C LYS A 272 14.18 16.56 -29.12
N GLN A 273 13.47 17.68 -29.07
CA GLN A 273 12.16 17.70 -28.41
C GLN A 273 11.36 16.56 -29.05
N SER A 274 11.31 15.41 -28.37
CA SER A 274 10.55 14.26 -28.85
C SER A 274 9.11 14.73 -29.01
N GLU A 275 8.68 14.86 -30.25
CA GLU A 275 7.39 15.46 -30.60
C GLU A 275 6.27 14.56 -30.04
N MET A 276 5.76 14.94 -28.87
CA MET A 276 4.65 14.25 -28.23
C MET A 276 3.36 14.82 -28.81
N ARG A 277 2.55 13.96 -29.45
CA ARG A 277 1.26 14.35 -30.01
C ARG A 277 0.12 13.72 -29.22
N TYR A 278 -0.66 14.53 -28.51
CA TYR A 278 -1.84 14.04 -27.80
C TYR A 278 -2.89 13.46 -28.77
N LEU A 279 -3.42 12.30 -28.41
CA LEU A 279 -4.46 11.58 -29.17
C LEU A 279 -5.84 11.67 -28.49
N GLY A 280 -5.88 12.05 -27.21
CA GLY A 280 -7.09 12.12 -26.39
C GLY A 280 -7.27 10.90 -25.48
N LYS A 281 -8.19 11.00 -24.51
CA LYS A 281 -8.44 9.96 -23.48
C LYS A 281 -7.19 9.52 -22.71
N GLY A 282 -6.31 10.47 -22.40
CA GLY A 282 -5.04 10.21 -21.71
C GLY A 282 -4.00 9.48 -22.59
N LEU A 283 -4.20 9.37 -23.91
CA LEU A 283 -3.22 8.79 -24.82
C LEU A 283 -2.44 9.86 -25.57
N ALA A 284 -1.16 9.57 -25.82
CA ALA A 284 -0.31 10.36 -26.69
C ALA A 284 0.55 9.47 -27.58
N LEU A 285 1.00 10.01 -28.69
CA LEU A 285 2.03 9.42 -29.53
C LEU A 285 3.40 9.96 -29.11
N PHE A 286 4.30 9.07 -28.73
CA PHE A 286 5.67 9.37 -28.31
C PHE A 286 6.61 8.34 -28.93
N GLU A 287 7.65 8.78 -29.64
CA GLU A 287 8.64 7.91 -30.30
C GLU A 287 8.03 6.78 -31.16
N LYS A 288 6.97 7.09 -31.92
CA LYS A 288 6.20 6.14 -32.75
C LYS A 288 5.47 5.04 -31.96
N GLN A 289 5.37 5.16 -30.64
CA GLN A 289 4.53 4.33 -29.79
C GLN A 289 3.39 5.14 -29.18
N VAL A 290 2.25 4.50 -28.98
CA VAL A 290 1.18 5.11 -28.18
C VAL A 290 1.44 4.81 -26.71
N VAL A 291 1.41 5.86 -25.90
CA VAL A 291 1.64 5.85 -24.45
C VAL A 291 0.42 6.41 -23.72
N TYR A 292 0.23 5.99 -22.49
CA TYR A 292 -0.71 6.61 -21.55
C TYR A 292 0.01 7.73 -20.79
N VAL A 293 -0.66 8.86 -20.57
CA VAL A 293 -0.07 10.08 -20.01
C VAL A 293 -0.85 10.52 -18.78
N GLU A 294 -0.14 10.65 -17.66
CA GLU A 294 -0.63 11.37 -16.49
C GLU A 294 0.08 12.72 -16.40
N THR A 295 -0.68 13.80 -16.21
CA THR A 295 -0.14 15.15 -16.13
C THR A 295 -0.57 15.80 -14.82
N ARG A 296 0.37 16.48 -14.15
CA ARG A 296 0.11 17.20 -12.89
C ARG A 296 0.70 18.59 -12.93
N ASP A 297 -0.12 19.57 -12.54
CA ASP A 297 0.31 20.93 -12.26
C ASP A 297 1.17 20.92 -10.98
N TYR A 298 2.41 21.40 -11.08
CA TYR A 298 3.29 21.55 -9.93
C TYR A 298 3.42 23.00 -9.47
N ARG A 299 2.64 23.93 -10.03
CA ARG A 299 2.67 25.34 -9.61
C ARG A 299 1.98 25.51 -8.26
N GLY A 300 2.57 26.35 -7.43
CA GLY A 300 2.03 26.72 -6.12
C GLY A 300 0.83 27.67 -6.23
N PRO A 301 0.31 28.13 -5.08
CA PRO A 301 -0.75 29.13 -5.09
C PRO A 301 -0.30 30.40 -5.83
N PRO A 302 -1.24 31.16 -6.43
CA PRO A 302 -0.95 32.48 -6.96
C PRO A 302 -0.18 33.34 -5.96
N LEU A 303 0.81 34.10 -6.43
CA LEU A 303 1.43 35.12 -5.60
C LEU A 303 0.36 36.14 -5.18
N GLU A 304 0.43 36.59 -3.91
CA GLU A 304 -0.40 37.70 -3.46
C GLU A 304 -0.13 38.92 -4.35
N LEU A 305 -1.21 39.49 -4.89
CA LEU A 305 -1.11 40.69 -5.72
C LEU A 305 -0.52 41.83 -4.89
N THR A 306 0.42 42.58 -5.44
CA THR A 306 0.95 43.78 -4.78
C THR A 306 -0.17 44.80 -4.53
N ALA A 307 0.02 45.73 -3.59
CA ALA A 307 -0.97 46.78 -3.32
C ALA A 307 -1.36 47.55 -4.59
N GLU A 308 -0.39 47.80 -5.49
CA GLU A 308 -0.60 48.43 -6.80
C GLU A 308 -1.40 47.56 -7.77
N GLN A 309 -1.15 46.25 -7.81
CA GLN A 309 -1.92 45.29 -8.63
C GLN A 309 -3.35 45.14 -8.12
N ASN A 310 -3.54 45.16 -6.81
CA ASN A 310 -4.86 45.16 -6.17
C ASN A 310 -5.62 46.47 -6.42
N GLU A 311 -4.94 47.62 -6.40
CA GLU A 311 -5.56 48.89 -6.78
C GLU A 311 -5.92 48.93 -8.27
N GLN A 312 -5.05 48.43 -9.15
CA GLN A 312 -5.35 48.30 -10.58
C GLN A 312 -6.52 47.33 -10.84
N ALA A 313 -6.61 46.21 -10.12
CA ALA A 313 -7.75 45.30 -10.20
C ALA A 313 -9.05 45.96 -9.70
N LYS A 314 -9.00 46.71 -8.58
CA LYS A 314 -10.15 47.45 -8.03
C LYS A 314 -10.61 48.62 -8.91
N LEU A 315 -9.67 49.31 -9.57
CA LEU A 315 -9.96 50.39 -10.52
C LEU A 315 -10.57 49.85 -11.81
N ARG A 316 -10.19 48.64 -12.24
CA ARG A 316 -10.74 47.93 -13.41
C ARG A 316 -12.17 47.42 -13.16
N ASP A 317 -12.46 46.90 -11.97
CA ASP A 317 -13.82 46.45 -11.59
C ASP A 317 -14.86 47.59 -11.56
N ARG A 318 -14.38 48.84 -11.44
CA ARG A 318 -15.21 50.06 -11.48
C ARG A 318 -15.39 50.64 -12.89
N SER A 319 -14.65 50.15 -13.89
CA SER A 319 -14.69 50.66 -15.26
C SER A 319 -15.36 49.63 -16.18
N GLU A 320 -16.70 49.64 -16.21
CA GLU A 320 -17.47 49.04 -17.30
C GLU A 320 -17.30 49.86 -18.58
N ALA A 321 -16.13 49.80 -19.22
CA ALA A 321 -15.91 50.47 -20.51
C ALA A 321 -14.92 49.71 -21.40
N GLY A 322 -15.43 48.69 -22.09
CA GLY A 322 -15.25 48.48 -23.54
C GLY A 322 -13.87 48.62 -24.19
N GLY A 323 -12.78 48.25 -23.53
CA GLY A 323 -11.46 48.13 -24.15
C GLY A 323 -10.93 46.71 -24.11
N ASP A 324 -10.40 46.21 -25.22
CA ASP A 324 -9.60 44.97 -25.29
C ASP A 324 -8.31 45.16 -24.48
N VAL A 325 -8.39 45.00 -23.16
CA VAL A 325 -7.24 45.05 -22.25
C VAL A 325 -6.89 43.62 -21.87
N GLU A 326 -5.66 43.20 -22.18
CA GLU A 326 -5.18 41.86 -21.86
C GLU A 326 -5.31 41.57 -20.34
N PRO A 327 -5.84 40.40 -19.96
CA PRO A 327 -6.04 40.05 -18.57
C PRO A 327 -4.70 40.02 -17.81
N ILE A 328 -4.70 40.48 -16.55
CA ILE A 328 -3.51 40.40 -15.69
C ILE A 328 -3.14 38.93 -15.56
N GLU A 329 -1.97 38.55 -16.06
CA GLU A 329 -1.51 37.17 -15.98
C GLU A 329 -1.13 36.84 -14.53
N ILE A 330 -2.02 36.09 -13.86
CA ILE A 330 -1.78 35.60 -12.50
C ILE A 330 -0.64 34.59 -12.55
N VAL A 331 0.55 35.02 -12.12
CA VAL A 331 1.75 34.19 -12.06
C VAL A 331 1.64 33.22 -10.88
N ARG A 332 1.57 31.92 -11.18
CA ARG A 332 1.74 30.85 -10.20
C ARG A 332 3.18 30.32 -10.29
N PRO A 333 4.02 30.52 -9.27
CA PRO A 333 5.40 30.04 -9.29
C PRO A 333 5.44 28.51 -9.24
N ALA A 334 6.48 27.91 -9.80
CA ALA A 334 6.73 26.49 -9.67
C ALA A 334 6.99 26.12 -8.20
N ASP A 335 6.35 25.08 -7.68
CA ASP A 335 6.70 24.50 -6.39
C ASP A 335 7.84 23.47 -6.60
N PRO A 336 9.08 23.78 -6.19
CA PRO A 336 10.21 22.88 -6.39
C PRO A 336 10.07 21.59 -5.59
N LYS A 337 9.40 21.60 -4.44
CA LYS A 337 9.18 20.39 -3.63
C LYS A 337 8.25 19.44 -4.36
N LEU A 338 7.16 19.97 -4.94
CA LEU A 338 6.22 19.17 -5.68
C LEU A 338 6.83 18.59 -6.96
N ARG A 339 7.61 19.40 -7.68
CA ARG A 339 8.39 18.96 -8.85
C ARG A 339 9.39 17.85 -8.49
N ALA A 340 10.10 17.99 -7.37
CA ALA A 340 11.03 16.98 -6.87
C ALA A 340 10.33 15.66 -6.51
N VAL A 341 9.14 15.70 -5.88
CA VAL A 341 8.36 14.49 -5.55
C VAL A 341 8.00 13.69 -6.81
N ILE A 342 7.57 14.36 -7.88
CA ILE A 342 7.22 13.69 -9.15
C ILE A 342 8.47 13.05 -9.78
N ARG A 343 9.62 13.73 -9.72
CA ARG A 343 10.91 13.19 -10.21
C ARG A 343 11.42 12.02 -9.39
N ASN A 344 11.26 12.09 -8.07
CA ASN A 344 11.64 11.01 -7.16
C ASN A 344 10.80 9.75 -7.43
N PHE A 345 9.51 9.92 -7.71
CA PHE A 345 8.66 8.82 -8.16
C PHE A 345 9.21 8.18 -9.44
N TYR A 346 9.45 8.96 -10.51
CA TYR A 346 10.01 8.41 -11.74
C TYR A 346 11.36 7.71 -11.51
N SER A 347 12.25 8.33 -10.74
CA SER A 347 13.59 7.79 -10.48
C SER A 347 13.57 6.50 -9.66
N ALA A 348 12.62 6.35 -8.74
CA ALA A 348 12.49 5.15 -7.91
C ALA A 348 11.79 3.99 -8.64
N PHE A 349 10.77 4.29 -9.46
CA PHE A 349 9.89 3.30 -10.08
C PHE A 349 10.22 2.99 -11.54
N HIS A 350 11.08 3.75 -12.21
CA HIS A 350 11.49 3.48 -13.58
C HIS A 350 12.34 2.19 -13.70
N GLY A 351 12.20 1.49 -14.83
CA GLY A 351 13.01 0.33 -15.16
C GLY A 351 12.61 -0.93 -14.37
N PRO A 352 13.57 -1.74 -13.89
CA PRO A 352 13.28 -3.04 -13.26
C PRO A 352 12.60 -2.92 -11.89
N ASN A 353 12.51 -1.71 -11.34
CA ASN A 353 11.85 -1.43 -10.07
C ASN A 353 10.32 -1.37 -10.21
N MET A 354 9.81 -1.19 -11.43
CA MET A 354 8.38 -1.35 -11.67
C MET A 354 8.06 -2.83 -11.59
N MET A 355 7.38 -3.23 -10.52
CA MET A 355 6.86 -4.59 -10.38
C MET A 355 5.69 -4.76 -11.35
N GLY A 356 6.00 -4.99 -12.63
CA GLY A 356 5.03 -5.12 -13.70
C GLY A 356 3.80 -5.95 -13.28
N ASN A 357 2.62 -5.38 -13.49
CA ASN A 357 1.28 -5.84 -13.06
C ASN A 357 0.89 -5.63 -11.58
N VAL A 358 1.81 -5.20 -10.71
CA VAL A 358 1.53 -4.97 -9.28
C VAL A 358 1.24 -3.50 -8.97
N TYR A 359 1.98 -2.55 -9.58
CA TYR A 359 1.86 -1.11 -9.30
C TYR A 359 1.34 -0.28 -10.47
N GLY A 360 0.80 -0.90 -11.51
CA GLY A 360 0.37 -0.18 -12.71
C GLY A 360 1.29 -0.40 -13.91
N LEU A 361 1.37 0.58 -14.80
CA LEU A 361 2.04 0.49 -16.09
C LEU A 361 3.55 0.79 -16.02
N ASP A 362 4.31 0.19 -16.92
CA ASP A 362 5.74 0.48 -17.08
C ASP A 362 5.94 1.92 -17.55
N MET A 363 6.86 2.65 -16.92
CA MET A 363 7.19 4.00 -17.35
C MET A 363 8.01 3.99 -18.64
N ALA A 364 7.58 4.80 -19.61
CA ALA A 364 8.30 5.08 -20.84
C ALA A 364 9.22 6.30 -20.69
N GLY A 365 8.81 7.29 -19.90
CA GLY A 365 9.56 8.54 -19.75
C GLY A 365 8.83 9.56 -18.89
N ILE A 366 9.48 10.71 -18.69
CA ILE A 366 8.94 11.87 -17.99
C ILE A 366 9.23 13.12 -18.84
N ILE A 367 8.25 14.01 -18.93
CA ILE A 367 8.38 15.31 -19.61
C ILE A 367 8.08 16.40 -18.59
N ASP A 368 9.00 17.34 -18.47
CA ASP A 368 8.85 18.53 -17.64
C ASP A 368 8.52 19.72 -18.56
N HIS A 369 7.28 20.19 -18.52
CA HIS A 369 6.79 21.25 -19.39
C HIS A 369 7.18 22.61 -18.79
N THR A 370 8.39 23.07 -19.11
CA THR A 370 8.91 24.38 -18.66
C THR A 370 8.44 25.55 -19.52
N GLU A 371 7.98 25.26 -20.74
CA GLU A 371 7.58 26.23 -21.76
C GLU A 371 6.29 25.78 -22.47
N GLY A 372 5.69 26.67 -23.26
CA GLY A 372 4.46 26.40 -24.03
C GLY A 372 3.17 26.40 -23.20
N GLU A 373 2.08 25.90 -23.79
CA GLU A 373 0.74 25.92 -23.18
C GLU A 373 0.64 25.10 -21.88
N HIS A 374 1.50 24.09 -21.73
CA HIS A 374 1.55 23.23 -20.55
C HIS A 374 2.58 23.68 -19.52
N LYS A 375 3.13 24.91 -19.62
CA LYS A 375 4.11 25.44 -18.69
C LYS A 375 3.69 25.26 -17.22
N GLY A 376 4.55 24.65 -16.42
CA GLY A 376 4.28 24.36 -15.01
C GLY A 376 3.66 22.99 -14.72
N HIS A 377 3.63 22.10 -15.72
CA HIS A 377 3.14 20.73 -15.56
C HIS A 377 4.25 19.72 -15.77
N CYS A 378 4.13 18.57 -15.11
CA CYS A 378 4.97 17.41 -15.38
C CYS A 378 4.08 16.27 -15.88
N SER A 379 4.51 15.61 -16.95
CA SER A 379 3.83 14.45 -17.53
C SER A 379 4.67 13.20 -17.37
N ILE A 380 4.07 12.14 -16.83
CA ILE A 380 4.67 10.80 -16.80
C ILE A 380 4.04 10.00 -17.93
N LEU A 381 4.89 9.39 -18.75
CA LEU A 381 4.51 8.56 -19.88
C LEU A 381 4.60 7.09 -19.49
N TYR A 382 3.56 6.33 -19.82
CA TYR A 382 3.45 4.92 -19.49
C TYR A 382 3.24 4.08 -20.75
N LYS A 383 3.94 2.95 -20.84
CA LYS A 383 3.78 1.98 -21.93
C LYS A 383 2.43 1.30 -21.81
N LEU A 384 1.72 1.18 -22.92
CA LEU A 384 0.48 0.41 -22.95
C LEU A 384 0.76 -1.10 -22.84
N PRO A 385 -0.11 -1.88 -22.17
CA PRO A 385 0.07 -3.32 -22.01
C PRO A 385 0.25 -4.09 -23.32
N GLY A 386 1.12 -5.10 -23.29
CA GLY A 386 1.40 -5.99 -24.41
C GLY A 386 1.86 -5.23 -25.66
N SER A 387 1.21 -5.47 -26.80
CA SER A 387 1.50 -4.81 -28.07
C SER A 387 0.56 -3.64 -28.38
N MET A 388 -0.24 -3.17 -27.40
CA MET A 388 -1.22 -2.11 -27.64
C MET A 388 -0.60 -0.76 -27.95
N GLY A 389 0.61 -0.49 -27.45
CA GLY A 389 1.35 0.74 -27.77
C GLY A 389 1.90 0.74 -29.19
N VAL A 390 2.23 -0.44 -29.72
CA VAL A 390 2.86 -0.61 -31.04
C VAL A 390 1.89 -0.21 -32.15
N GLN A 391 2.37 0.58 -33.11
CA GLN A 391 1.61 0.90 -34.31
C GLN A 391 1.67 -0.25 -35.32
N SER A 392 0.52 -0.58 -35.91
CA SER A 392 0.43 -1.52 -37.02
C SER A 392 -0.68 -1.10 -37.97
N ARG A 393 -0.68 -1.63 -39.20
CA ARG A 393 -1.75 -1.36 -40.17
C ARG A 393 -3.15 -1.70 -39.63
N GLY A 394 -3.26 -2.75 -38.81
CA GLY A 394 -4.53 -3.17 -38.20
C GLY A 394 -4.91 -2.41 -36.91
N ARG A 395 -3.98 -1.63 -36.35
CA ARG A 395 -4.19 -0.85 -35.13
C ARG A 395 -3.48 0.49 -35.29
N PRO A 396 -4.06 1.48 -35.99
CA PRO A 396 -3.48 2.81 -36.08
C PRO A 396 -3.51 3.51 -34.71
N ALA A 397 -2.70 4.56 -34.55
CA ALA A 397 -2.59 5.29 -33.28
C ALA A 397 -3.91 5.97 -32.90
N GLU A 398 -4.64 6.46 -33.90
CA GLU A 398 -5.89 7.21 -33.77
C GLU A 398 -7.09 6.32 -33.40
N ASN A 399 -6.94 4.99 -33.41
CA ASN A 399 -8.03 4.08 -33.05
C ASN A 399 -8.17 3.96 -31.52
N LEU A 400 -8.75 4.98 -30.92
CA LEU A 400 -8.98 5.05 -29.48
C LEU A 400 -9.90 3.95 -28.96
N LYS A 401 -10.78 3.37 -29.79
CA LYS A 401 -11.65 2.27 -29.34
C LYS A 401 -10.85 1.04 -28.89
N LEU A 402 -9.71 0.78 -29.54
CA LEU A 402 -8.85 -0.38 -29.26
C LEU A 402 -7.77 -0.11 -28.21
N ARG A 403 -7.48 1.17 -27.90
CA ARG A 403 -6.31 1.58 -27.10
C ARG A 403 -6.68 2.34 -25.83
N ALA A 404 -7.81 3.05 -25.82
CA ALA A 404 -8.15 3.95 -24.73
C ALA A 404 -8.47 3.17 -23.45
N PRO A 405 -7.94 3.61 -22.32
CA PRO A 405 -8.29 3.02 -21.04
C PRO A 405 -9.74 3.32 -20.67
N VAL A 406 -10.34 2.42 -19.91
CA VAL A 406 -11.67 2.55 -19.33
C VAL A 406 -11.52 2.53 -17.82
N THR A 407 -12.03 3.55 -17.12
CA THR A 407 -11.92 3.63 -15.65
C THR A 407 -12.99 2.78 -14.98
N LEU A 408 -12.73 2.23 -13.80
CA LEU A 408 -13.74 1.55 -12.99
C LEU A 408 -14.93 2.47 -12.73
N GLN A 409 -14.67 3.76 -12.48
CA GLN A 409 -15.70 4.79 -12.31
C GLN A 409 -16.71 4.84 -13.49
N SER A 410 -16.26 4.61 -14.73
CA SER A 410 -17.17 4.55 -15.90
C SER A 410 -17.96 3.24 -16.01
N LEU A 411 -17.48 2.18 -15.34
CA LEU A 411 -18.10 0.86 -15.32
C LEU A 411 -19.14 0.70 -14.20
N LEU A 412 -19.04 1.50 -13.13
CA LEU A 412 -19.97 1.48 -12.00
C LEU A 412 -21.33 2.09 -12.37
N GLY A 413 -22.43 1.46 -11.92
CA GLY A 413 -23.78 2.03 -11.95
C GLY A 413 -24.54 2.03 -13.29
N ASN A 414 -23.93 1.63 -14.41
CA ASN A 414 -24.59 1.73 -15.72
C ASN A 414 -25.20 0.37 -16.16
N ARG A 415 -26.54 0.29 -16.25
CA ARG A 415 -27.29 -0.94 -16.60
C ARG A 415 -27.04 -1.42 -18.04
N GLU A 416 -26.62 -0.54 -18.96
CA GLU A 416 -26.19 -0.95 -20.32
C GLU A 416 -24.85 -1.69 -20.32
N SER A 417 -24.10 -1.66 -19.21
CA SER A 417 -22.83 -2.38 -19.02
C SER A 417 -23.00 -3.89 -18.81
N GLN A 418 -24.20 -4.46 -19.01
CA GLN A 418 -24.45 -5.91 -18.92
C GLN A 418 -23.62 -6.76 -19.91
N ARG A 419 -22.95 -6.14 -20.89
CA ARG A 419 -21.93 -6.80 -21.74
C ARG A 419 -20.56 -6.96 -21.07
N ILE A 420 -20.34 -6.32 -19.92
CA ILE A 420 -19.08 -6.33 -19.18
C ILE A 420 -19.21 -7.38 -18.07
N ARG A 421 -18.32 -8.37 -18.08
CA ARG A 421 -18.36 -9.53 -17.17
C ARG A 421 -17.99 -9.15 -15.72
N SER A 422 -18.86 -8.46 -14.99
CA SER A 422 -18.68 -8.18 -13.56
C SER A 422 -19.32 -9.25 -12.67
N THR A 423 -18.98 -10.52 -12.90
CA THR A 423 -19.39 -11.62 -11.99
C THR A 423 -18.86 -11.37 -10.59
N LEU A 424 -19.51 -11.94 -9.56
CA LEU A 424 -19.00 -11.85 -8.18
C LEU A 424 -17.53 -12.33 -8.07
N GLY A 425 -17.18 -13.41 -8.76
CA GLY A 425 -15.80 -13.89 -8.84
C GLY A 425 -14.84 -12.89 -9.48
N SER A 426 -15.26 -12.19 -10.54
CA SER A 426 -14.47 -11.11 -11.15
C SER A 426 -14.27 -9.94 -10.18
N ARG A 427 -15.29 -9.59 -9.39
CA ARG A 427 -15.23 -8.54 -8.36
C ARG A 427 -14.27 -8.90 -7.23
N PHE A 428 -14.29 -10.15 -6.76
CA PHE A 428 -13.33 -10.64 -5.77
C PHE A 428 -11.90 -10.69 -6.30
N ALA A 429 -11.70 -11.06 -7.57
CA ALA A 429 -10.39 -11.01 -8.21
C ALA A 429 -9.86 -9.57 -8.34
N LEU A 430 -10.74 -8.62 -8.71
CA LEU A 430 -10.44 -7.19 -8.74
C LEU A 430 -10.01 -6.68 -7.37
N ALA A 431 -10.82 -6.95 -6.33
CA ALA A 431 -10.53 -6.57 -4.95
C ALA A 431 -9.17 -7.10 -4.48
N ARG A 432 -8.91 -8.40 -4.64
CA ARG A 432 -7.63 -9.01 -4.24
C ARG A 432 -6.42 -8.35 -4.90
N LYS A 433 -6.50 -8.05 -6.20
CA LYS A 433 -5.42 -7.37 -6.93
C LYS A 433 -5.18 -5.95 -6.44
N LEU A 434 -6.24 -5.20 -6.14
CA LEU A 434 -6.13 -3.84 -5.61
C LEU A 434 -5.52 -3.84 -4.21
N VAL A 435 -5.99 -4.71 -3.31
CA VAL A 435 -5.40 -4.83 -1.96
C VAL A 435 -3.93 -5.23 -2.05
N ARG A 436 -3.60 -6.24 -2.88
CA ARG A 436 -2.20 -6.66 -3.10
C ARG A 436 -1.31 -5.52 -3.60
N ALA A 437 -1.77 -4.76 -4.58
CA ALA A 437 -1.03 -3.60 -5.12
C ALA A 437 -0.70 -2.59 -4.01
N VAL A 438 -1.69 -2.23 -3.20
CA VAL A 438 -1.54 -1.27 -2.10
C VAL A 438 -0.61 -1.82 -1.02
N CYS A 439 -0.78 -3.08 -0.60
CA CYS A 439 0.06 -3.71 0.42
C CYS A 439 1.54 -3.74 0.03
N LEU A 440 1.82 -4.07 -1.24
CA LEU A 440 3.19 -4.10 -1.74
C LEU A 440 3.76 -2.69 -1.87
N LEU A 441 2.94 -1.68 -2.17
CA LEU A 441 3.38 -0.29 -2.30
C LEU A 441 3.81 0.22 -0.92
N HIS A 442 2.96 -0.03 0.07
CA HIS A 442 3.23 0.28 1.47
C HIS A 442 4.44 -0.47 2.01
N SER A 443 4.64 -1.74 1.64
CA SER A 443 5.84 -2.52 2.01
C SER A 443 7.14 -1.91 1.47
N SER A 444 7.07 -1.25 0.30
CA SER A 444 8.20 -0.52 -0.29
C SER A 444 8.47 0.85 0.37
N GLY A 445 7.61 1.31 1.28
CA GLY A 445 7.75 2.61 1.93
C GLY A 445 7.18 3.78 1.12
N TRP A 446 6.16 3.53 0.29
CA TRP A 446 5.53 4.52 -0.57
C TRP A 446 4.02 4.60 -0.34
N LEU A 447 3.42 5.78 -0.48
CA LEU A 447 1.99 6.06 -0.29
C LEU A 447 1.33 6.49 -1.61
N HIS A 448 0.13 6.00 -1.89
CA HIS A 448 -0.54 6.22 -3.17
C HIS A 448 -1.27 7.56 -3.26
N LYS A 449 -2.01 7.95 -2.22
CA LYS A 449 -2.78 9.20 -2.06
C LYS A 449 -4.02 9.41 -2.93
N ASN A 450 -4.15 8.67 -4.02
CA ASN A 450 -5.27 8.82 -4.95
C ASN A 450 -5.98 7.49 -5.24
N ILE A 451 -6.20 6.65 -4.22
CA ILE A 451 -6.91 5.37 -4.39
C ILE A 451 -8.41 5.66 -4.54
N ARG A 452 -8.94 5.51 -5.75
CA ARG A 452 -10.36 5.73 -6.08
C ARG A 452 -10.76 5.02 -7.37
N ALA A 453 -12.05 4.97 -7.69
CA ALA A 453 -12.54 4.26 -8.88
C ALA A 453 -12.04 4.87 -10.20
N GLU A 454 -11.67 6.14 -10.23
CA GLU A 454 -11.08 6.79 -11.42
C GLU A 454 -9.63 6.36 -11.67
N SER A 455 -8.93 6.01 -10.60
CA SER A 455 -7.53 5.58 -10.61
C SER A 455 -7.38 4.10 -10.98
N VAL A 456 -8.48 3.34 -11.04
CA VAL A 456 -8.45 1.95 -11.51
C VAL A 456 -8.84 1.94 -12.98
N ILE A 457 -7.92 1.55 -13.86
CA ILE A 457 -8.15 1.50 -15.29
C ILE A 457 -8.06 0.07 -15.83
N PHE A 458 -8.75 -0.15 -16.94
CA PHE A 458 -8.74 -1.38 -17.71
C PHE A 458 -8.45 -1.05 -19.16
N PHE A 459 -7.76 -1.97 -19.84
CA PHE A 459 -7.59 -1.89 -21.28
C PHE A 459 -8.47 -2.90 -22.01
N PRO A 460 -8.93 -2.58 -23.22
CA PRO A 460 -9.78 -3.49 -23.97
C PRO A 460 -8.98 -4.67 -24.54
N ASP A 461 -9.48 -5.89 -24.33
CA ASP A 461 -8.97 -7.09 -25.00
C ASP A 461 -9.49 -7.12 -26.45
N HIS A 462 -8.61 -7.37 -27.42
CA HIS A 462 -8.98 -7.48 -28.83
C HIS A 462 -9.35 -8.94 -29.17
N VAL A 463 -10.63 -9.21 -29.37
CA VAL A 463 -11.11 -10.52 -29.81
C VAL A 463 -11.46 -10.45 -31.30
N ILE A 464 -10.77 -11.24 -32.12
CA ILE A 464 -11.15 -11.45 -33.52
C ILE A 464 -12.06 -12.68 -33.54
N GLU A 465 -13.37 -12.48 -33.60
CA GLU A 465 -14.29 -13.58 -33.85
C GLU A 465 -14.48 -13.75 -35.37
N LEU A 466 -14.17 -14.95 -35.87
CA LEU A 466 -14.58 -15.38 -37.20
C LEU A 466 -16.05 -15.76 -37.13
N GLN A 467 -16.95 -14.79 -37.21
CA GLN A 467 -18.34 -15.11 -37.56
C GLN A 467 -18.45 -15.15 -39.08
N GLU A 468 -18.99 -16.26 -39.60
CA GLU A 468 -18.97 -16.67 -41.02
C GLU A 468 -19.43 -15.61 -42.03
N ASN A 469 -20.01 -14.48 -41.60
CA ASN A 469 -20.48 -13.43 -42.50
C ASN A 469 -20.20 -11.97 -42.08
N GLN A 470 -19.45 -11.68 -41.00
CA GLN A 470 -19.08 -10.30 -40.62
C GLN A 470 -17.70 -10.23 -39.96
N TYR A 471 -16.76 -9.48 -40.56
CA TYR A 471 -15.53 -9.03 -39.90
C TYR A 471 -15.87 -7.97 -38.84
N GLY A 472 -16.34 -8.39 -37.67
CA GLY A 472 -16.58 -7.54 -36.51
C GLY A 472 -15.58 -7.83 -35.39
N ALA A 473 -14.74 -6.87 -35.03
CA ALA A 473 -13.92 -6.98 -33.82
C ALA A 473 -14.81 -6.71 -32.59
N GLU A 474 -15.04 -7.70 -31.74
CA GLU A 474 -15.69 -7.49 -30.45
C GLU A 474 -14.65 -7.05 -29.43
N ILE A 475 -14.93 -5.93 -28.77
CA ILE A 475 -14.06 -5.36 -27.73
C ILE A 475 -14.64 -5.73 -26.38
N LYS A 476 -13.87 -6.46 -25.59
CA LYS A 476 -14.28 -6.94 -24.27
C LYS A 476 -13.34 -6.41 -23.19
N ILE A 477 -13.92 -6.06 -22.04
CA ILE A 477 -13.16 -5.59 -20.88
C ILE A 477 -13.17 -6.69 -19.83
N ASP A 478 -11.98 -7.13 -19.43
CA ASP A 478 -11.79 -8.06 -18.32
C ASP A 478 -11.50 -7.29 -17.04
N VAL A 479 -12.54 -7.11 -16.21
CA VAL A 479 -12.43 -6.37 -14.94
C VAL A 479 -11.57 -7.10 -13.90
N SER A 480 -11.22 -8.36 -14.14
CA SER A 480 -10.26 -9.09 -13.30
C SER A 480 -8.81 -8.69 -13.57
N LYS A 481 -8.52 -7.86 -14.59
CA LYS A 481 -7.18 -7.33 -14.91
C LYS A 481 -7.11 -5.81 -14.68
N PRO A 482 -7.32 -5.33 -13.44
CA PRO A 482 -7.17 -3.92 -13.12
C PRO A 482 -5.72 -3.48 -13.22
N ILE A 483 -5.56 -2.19 -13.50
CA ILE A 483 -4.30 -1.47 -13.41
C ILE A 483 -4.58 -0.26 -12.52
N LEU A 484 -3.94 -0.21 -11.35
CA LEU A 484 -3.97 0.96 -10.49
C LEU A 484 -3.05 2.03 -11.11
N MET A 485 -3.56 3.26 -11.22
CA MET A 485 -2.90 4.45 -11.72
C MET A 485 -3.16 5.62 -10.76
N GLY A 486 -2.81 6.85 -11.11
CA GLY A 486 -2.94 8.01 -10.24
C GLY A 486 -1.72 8.27 -9.37
N TYR A 487 -0.59 7.62 -9.68
CA TYR A 487 0.66 7.74 -8.93
C TYR A 487 1.30 9.12 -9.01
N ILE A 488 0.84 9.98 -9.93
CA ILE A 488 1.33 11.35 -10.00
C ILE A 488 1.10 12.15 -8.70
N PHE A 489 0.20 11.67 -7.83
CA PHE A 489 -0.09 12.22 -6.50
C PHE A 489 0.67 11.55 -5.34
N SER A 490 1.31 10.43 -5.62
CA SER A 490 1.98 9.54 -4.68
C SER A 490 3.24 10.17 -4.09
N ARG A 491 3.74 9.61 -2.97
CA ARG A 491 4.90 10.15 -2.24
C ARG A 491 5.56 9.08 -1.38
N PRO A 492 6.83 9.26 -0.97
CA PRO A 492 7.42 8.42 0.07
C PRO A 492 6.69 8.56 1.42
N ASP A 493 6.70 7.49 2.21
CA ASP A 493 6.23 7.49 3.60
C ASP A 493 7.26 8.16 4.53
N ASP A 494 7.08 9.47 4.76
CA ASP A 494 8.02 10.30 5.52
C ASP A 494 7.80 10.27 7.06
N ILE A 495 6.77 9.57 7.54
CA ILE A 495 6.34 9.64 8.95
C ILE A 495 7.19 8.76 9.88
N ILE A 496 7.91 7.78 9.33
CA ILE A 496 8.83 6.92 10.10
C ILE A 496 10.06 7.71 10.61
N ILE A 497 10.35 8.88 10.02
CA ILE A 497 11.69 9.49 10.06
C ILE A 497 11.92 10.50 11.18
N ARG A 498 10.91 10.91 11.96
CA ARG A 498 11.16 11.83 13.10
C ARG A 498 11.52 11.10 14.39
N ARG A 499 12.51 10.21 14.36
CA ARG A 499 13.35 9.93 15.54
C ARG A 499 14.50 10.95 15.57
N LYS A 500 14.20 12.20 15.97
CA LYS A 500 15.25 12.96 16.66
C LYS A 500 15.31 12.39 18.07
N PRO A 501 16.46 11.90 18.58
CA PRO A 501 16.60 11.76 20.01
C PRO A 501 16.38 13.16 20.57
N THR A 502 15.32 13.34 21.35
CA THR A 502 15.16 14.53 22.17
C THR A 502 16.36 14.58 23.09
N SER A 503 17.40 15.32 22.69
CA SER A 503 18.37 15.85 23.64
C SER A 503 17.56 16.72 24.59
N ALA A 504 17.18 16.13 25.72
CA ALA A 504 16.54 16.84 26.80
C ALA A 504 17.38 18.08 27.10
N PRO A 505 16.80 19.29 27.09
CA PRO A 505 17.46 20.43 27.71
C PRO A 505 17.72 20.05 29.17
N GLN A 506 18.96 20.23 29.62
CA GLN A 506 19.29 20.13 31.04
C GLN A 506 18.32 21.01 31.81
N LYS A 507 17.71 20.42 32.84
CA LYS A 507 16.97 21.15 33.86
C LYS A 507 17.95 22.09 34.55
N ASP A 508 17.69 23.38 34.45
CA ASP A 508 18.01 24.30 35.53
C ASP A 508 16.75 24.43 36.39
N ASP A 509 16.96 24.23 37.69
CA ASP A 509 15.95 24.24 38.74
C ASP A 509 15.41 25.67 39.02
N ASP A 510 14.30 25.68 39.74
CA ASP A 510 13.68 26.81 40.47
C ASP A 510 12.69 27.73 39.71
N ILE A 511 11.38 27.52 39.94
CA ILE A 511 10.55 28.29 40.89
C ILE A 511 9.07 27.85 40.79
N ASP A 512 8.51 27.62 41.97
CA ASP A 512 7.15 27.27 42.36
C ASP A 512 6.08 28.32 41.97
N TRP A 513 4.97 27.86 41.36
CA TRP A 513 3.60 28.24 41.76
C TRP A 513 2.54 27.32 41.11
N MET A 514 1.83 26.56 41.93
CA MET A 514 0.43 26.18 41.66
C MET A 514 -0.46 27.41 41.90
N GLN A 515 -1.19 27.87 40.88
CA GLN A 515 -2.61 28.28 40.96
C GLN A 515 -3.10 28.91 39.64
N ASP A 516 -4.42 28.86 39.48
CA ASP A 516 -5.29 29.48 38.47
C ASP A 516 -5.57 28.78 37.12
N LEU A 517 -6.70 28.06 37.18
CA LEU A 517 -7.72 27.93 36.15
C LEU A 517 -7.97 29.25 35.41
N THR A 518 -7.58 29.33 34.14
CA THR A 518 -8.34 29.91 33.01
C THR A 518 -7.41 30.01 31.78
N ARG A 519 -7.60 29.15 30.77
CA ARG A 519 -6.97 29.38 29.46
C ARG A 519 -7.84 30.37 28.67
N PRO A 520 -7.31 31.53 28.23
CA PRO A 520 -8.04 32.41 27.33
C PRO A 520 -8.07 31.81 25.93
N SER A 521 -9.25 31.81 25.31
CA SER A 521 -9.38 31.56 23.89
C SER A 521 -8.71 32.69 23.10
N VAL A 522 -7.64 32.39 22.38
CA VAL A 522 -7.19 33.24 21.27
C VAL A 522 -7.57 32.52 19.98
N ARG A 523 -8.85 32.71 19.60
CA ARG A 523 -9.36 32.41 18.26
C ARG A 523 -8.95 33.60 17.37
N GLY A 524 -7.86 33.45 16.62
CA GLY A 524 -7.61 34.31 15.46
C GLY A 524 -8.40 33.75 14.26
N PRO A 525 -9.10 34.58 13.48
CA PRO A 525 -9.75 34.11 12.26
C PRO A 525 -8.68 33.98 11.17
N THR A 526 -8.20 32.77 10.91
CA THR A 526 -7.35 32.50 9.76
C THR A 526 -8.25 32.07 8.60
N THR A 527 -8.66 33.06 7.81
CA THR A 527 -9.46 32.86 6.59
C THR A 527 -8.62 32.10 5.56
N VAL A 528 -8.99 30.86 5.28
CA VAL A 528 -8.45 30.08 4.15
C VAL A 528 -8.97 30.71 2.86
N TYR A 529 -8.09 31.35 2.08
CA TYR A 529 -8.45 31.81 0.73
C TYR A 529 -8.57 30.60 -0.20
N LYS A 530 -9.81 30.15 -0.44
CA LYS A 530 -10.18 29.23 -1.53
C LYS A 530 -10.09 30.00 -2.85
N TRP A 531 -9.16 29.63 -3.72
CA TRP A 531 -9.04 30.20 -5.07
C TRP A 531 -9.53 29.19 -6.10
N LYS A 532 -10.51 29.58 -6.92
CA LYS A 532 -10.99 28.82 -8.09
C LYS A 532 -10.24 29.26 -9.33
N ASP A 533 -9.74 28.32 -10.12
CA ASP A 533 -9.00 28.60 -11.36
C ASP A 533 -9.91 29.18 -12.47
N PRO A 534 -9.74 30.45 -12.90
CA PRO A 534 -10.55 31.04 -13.96
C PRO A 534 -10.24 30.47 -15.35
N ARG A 535 -9.08 29.82 -15.55
CA ARG A 535 -8.61 29.37 -16.88
C ARG A 535 -9.31 28.10 -17.38
N ASN A 536 -10.09 27.42 -16.54
CA ASN A 536 -10.89 26.28 -16.98
C ASN A 536 -12.14 26.67 -17.79
N LYS A 537 -12.42 27.99 -17.97
CA LYS A 537 -13.55 28.49 -18.77
C LYS A 537 -13.23 28.80 -20.24
N GLN A 538 -11.95 28.85 -20.65
CA GLN A 538 -11.57 29.45 -21.94
C GLN A 538 -11.40 28.48 -23.14
N LEU A 539 -11.56 27.17 -22.98
CA LEU A 539 -11.69 26.25 -24.12
C LEU A 539 -13.12 26.23 -24.66
N ARG A 540 -13.57 27.36 -25.21
CA ARG A 540 -14.78 27.44 -26.06
C ARG A 540 -14.34 27.57 -27.52
N LEU A 541 -14.71 26.62 -28.38
CA LEU A 541 -14.74 26.86 -29.83
C LEU A 541 -15.84 26.07 -30.57
N ARG A 542 -16.81 26.87 -31.04
CA ARG A 542 -17.66 26.77 -32.26
C ARG A 542 -18.52 25.51 -32.49
N ARG A 543 -19.84 25.68 -32.22
CA ARG A 543 -20.96 24.83 -32.66
C ARG A 543 -21.09 24.80 -34.19
N ARG A 544 -21.30 23.61 -34.76
CA ARG A 544 -21.94 23.42 -36.07
C ARG A 544 -23.00 22.33 -35.91
N GLU A 545 -24.26 22.65 -36.18
CA GLU A 545 -25.42 21.77 -36.00
C GLU A 545 -25.51 20.71 -37.10
N GLY A 546 -25.88 19.48 -36.73
CA GLY A 546 -26.18 18.38 -37.65
C GLY A 546 -26.94 17.25 -36.95
N THR A 547 -28.01 16.78 -37.58
CA THR A 547 -29.09 15.92 -37.07
C THR A 547 -28.73 14.45 -36.79
N LEU A 548 -29.48 13.82 -35.87
CA LEU A 548 -29.29 12.49 -35.25
C LEU A 548 -29.82 11.28 -36.07
N ARG A 549 -29.14 10.13 -35.90
CA ARG A 549 -29.67 8.75 -36.08
C ARG A 549 -29.08 7.81 -34.99
N PRO A 550 -29.74 6.71 -34.59
CA PRO A 550 -29.53 6.07 -33.28
C PRO A 550 -28.51 4.92 -33.22
N GLY A 551 -27.80 4.83 -32.09
CA GLY A 551 -27.46 3.59 -31.35
C GLY A 551 -26.10 2.91 -31.57
N SER A 552 -25.11 3.15 -30.69
CA SER A 552 -24.00 2.21 -30.42
C SER A 552 -23.43 2.39 -29.01
N VAL A 553 -23.25 1.26 -28.31
CA VAL A 553 -22.69 1.12 -26.94
C VAL A 553 -21.24 1.61 -26.82
N TYR A 554 -20.54 1.75 -27.94
CA TYR A 554 -19.24 2.44 -27.99
C TYR A 554 -19.50 3.93 -28.20
N GLY A 555 -19.78 4.63 -27.10
CA GLY A 555 -20.22 6.02 -27.04
C GLY A 555 -19.55 6.92 -28.06
N ARG A 556 -20.40 7.50 -28.93
CA ARG A 556 -20.13 8.63 -29.82
C ARG A 556 -19.83 9.87 -29.00
N ASP A 557 -19.06 10.77 -29.59
CA ASP A 557 -19.01 12.17 -29.18
C ASP A 557 -20.43 12.73 -28.96
N MET A 558 -20.65 13.31 -27.78
CA MET A 558 -21.80 14.16 -27.49
C MET A 558 -21.27 15.57 -27.16
N PRO A 559 -21.54 16.58 -27.99
CA PRO A 559 -21.79 17.92 -27.51
C PRO A 559 -23.29 18.01 -27.17
N GLY A 560 -23.63 17.95 -25.88
CA GLY A 560 -25.01 18.04 -25.41
C GLY A 560 -25.13 18.03 -23.89
N GLU A 561 -25.27 19.24 -23.35
CA GLU A 561 -25.76 19.65 -22.02
C GLU A 561 -25.95 18.56 -20.96
N ILE A 562 -24.98 18.45 -20.07
CA ILE A 562 -25.27 18.18 -18.67
C ILE A 562 -25.61 19.55 -18.08
N ALA A 563 -26.83 19.72 -17.56
CA ALA A 563 -27.10 20.78 -16.61
C ALA A 563 -26.18 20.54 -15.41
N VAL A 564 -25.00 21.17 -15.45
CA VAL A 564 -24.10 21.22 -14.30
C VAL A 564 -24.83 22.06 -13.27
N ILE A 565 -25.45 21.39 -12.30
CA ILE A 565 -25.64 22.00 -10.99
C ILE A 565 -24.21 22.22 -10.52
N GLU A 566 -23.72 23.46 -10.63
CA GLU A 566 -22.42 23.88 -10.14
C GLU A 566 -22.43 23.77 -8.60
N SER A 567 -22.28 22.56 -8.08
CA SER A 567 -21.74 22.37 -6.74
C SER A 567 -20.24 22.59 -6.86
N GLU A 568 -19.85 23.78 -6.46
CA GLU A 568 -18.49 24.30 -6.49
C GLU A 568 -17.51 23.36 -5.76
N GLU A 569 -16.81 22.48 -6.49
CA GLU A 569 -15.82 21.58 -5.87
C GLU A 569 -14.61 22.38 -5.37
N GLU A 570 -14.37 22.29 -4.06
CA GLU A 570 -13.29 22.92 -3.33
C GLU A 570 -11.97 22.19 -3.60
N THR A 571 -11.32 22.50 -4.73
CA THR A 571 -9.96 22.02 -4.97
C THR A 571 -8.98 22.76 -4.07
N ASN A 572 -8.31 22.03 -3.17
CA ASN A 572 -7.27 22.60 -2.32
C ASN A 572 -5.98 22.83 -3.14
N ILE A 573 -5.08 23.70 -2.66
CA ILE A 573 -3.81 24.10 -3.30
C ILE A 573 -2.90 22.89 -3.62
N SER A 574 -3.15 21.73 -3.01
CA SER A 574 -2.43 20.47 -3.23
C SER A 574 -2.98 19.59 -4.38
N GLY A 575 -4.08 20.00 -5.02
CA GLY A 575 -4.71 19.28 -6.13
C GLY A 575 -5.60 18.10 -5.73
N PHE A 576 -6.11 18.06 -4.50
CA PHE A 576 -6.97 16.99 -3.98
C PHE A 576 -8.38 17.51 -3.65
N THR A 577 -9.39 16.71 -3.97
CA THR A 577 -10.75 16.86 -3.47
C THR A 577 -10.86 16.18 -2.10
N LEU A 578 -11.27 16.94 -1.08
CA LEU A 578 -11.63 16.38 0.24
C LEU A 578 -13.04 15.77 0.13
N ASP A 579 -13.13 14.62 -0.53
CA ASP A 579 -14.38 13.87 -0.72
C ASP A 579 -14.49 12.70 0.27
N TYR A 580 -15.45 11.79 0.03
CA TYR A 580 -15.68 10.62 0.88
C TYR A 580 -14.58 9.54 0.78
N TYR A 581 -13.64 9.62 -0.17
CA TYR A 581 -12.47 8.74 -0.17
C TYR A 581 -11.42 9.16 0.86
N GLN A 582 -11.48 10.39 1.38
CA GLN A 582 -10.51 10.88 2.35
C GLN A 582 -10.92 10.49 3.78
N HIS A 583 -9.92 10.03 4.54
CA HIS A 583 -10.11 9.61 5.93
C HIS A 583 -10.61 10.79 6.80
N PRO A 584 -11.52 10.57 7.77
CA PRO A 584 -12.05 11.61 8.66
C PRO A 584 -10.98 12.50 9.30
N ALA A 585 -9.88 11.92 9.80
CA ALA A 585 -8.79 12.69 10.39
C ALA A 585 -8.07 13.63 9.40
N LYS A 586 -8.17 13.38 8.08
CA LYS A 586 -7.63 14.27 7.05
C LYS A 586 -8.59 15.42 6.73
N HIS A 587 -9.90 15.20 6.88
CA HIS A 587 -10.89 16.28 6.90
C HIS A 587 -10.73 17.15 8.14
N ALA A 588 -10.42 16.52 9.28
CA ALA A 588 -10.15 17.20 10.56
C ALA A 588 -8.99 18.18 10.48
N ASP A 589 -7.90 17.73 9.90
CA ASP A 589 -6.67 18.49 9.75
C ASP A 589 -6.16 18.35 8.30
N PRO A 590 -6.58 19.25 7.40
CA PRO A 590 -6.13 19.28 6.02
C PRO A 590 -4.62 19.53 5.86
N GLU A 591 -3.92 20.05 6.88
CA GLU A 591 -2.48 20.28 6.85
C GLU A 591 -1.69 19.05 7.30
N ARG A 592 -2.33 18.14 8.06
CA ARG A 592 -1.71 16.88 8.51
C ARG A 592 -1.11 16.11 7.35
N GLN A 593 0.12 15.61 7.52
CA GLN A 593 0.77 14.82 6.49
C GLN A 593 -0.04 13.55 6.18
N TYR A 594 -0.04 13.18 4.90
CA TYR A 594 -0.74 11.98 4.44
C TYR A 594 -0.07 10.73 5.00
N ARG A 595 -0.87 9.72 5.39
CA ARG A 595 -0.40 8.51 6.08
C ARG A 595 -0.88 7.24 5.40
N HIS A 596 -0.29 6.12 5.80
CA HIS A 596 -0.72 4.77 5.43
C HIS A 596 -2.21 4.53 5.73
N ALA A 597 -2.69 4.89 6.93
CA ALA A 597 -4.09 4.76 7.30
C ALA A 597 -5.08 5.39 6.29
N TYR A 598 -4.68 6.48 5.63
CA TYR A 598 -5.54 7.19 4.70
C TYR A 598 -5.70 6.43 3.38
N ASP A 599 -4.62 5.81 2.88
CA ASP A 599 -4.70 4.92 1.70
C ASP A 599 -5.60 3.72 1.99
N VAL A 600 -5.49 3.12 3.19
CA VAL A 600 -6.30 1.96 3.57
C VAL A 600 -7.78 2.34 3.69
N TYR A 601 -8.10 3.51 4.24
CA TYR A 601 -9.47 4.02 4.26
C TYR A 601 -10.02 4.23 2.85
N SER A 602 -9.27 4.89 1.96
CA SER A 602 -9.65 5.07 0.56
C SER A 602 -9.85 3.73 -0.16
N LEU A 603 -9.01 2.74 0.14
CA LEU A 603 -9.15 1.37 -0.33
C LEU A 603 -10.45 0.72 0.18
N GLY A 604 -10.85 0.95 1.44
CA GLY A 604 -12.12 0.48 1.98
C GLY A 604 -13.33 1.00 1.21
N ILE A 605 -13.33 2.29 0.88
CA ILE A 605 -14.36 2.92 0.03
C ILE A 605 -14.37 2.29 -1.37
N LEU A 606 -13.20 2.15 -2.00
CA LEU A 606 -13.08 1.52 -3.32
C LEU A 606 -13.57 0.07 -3.32
N LEU A 607 -13.25 -0.71 -2.28
CA LEU A 607 -13.72 -2.09 -2.12
C LEU A 607 -15.23 -2.17 -1.92
N LEU A 608 -15.83 -1.18 -1.25
CA LEU A 608 -17.29 -1.07 -1.10
C LEU A 608 -17.95 -0.87 -2.48
N GLU A 609 -17.41 0.02 -3.30
CA GLU A 609 -17.88 0.25 -4.68
C GLU A 609 -17.71 -0.97 -5.57
N VAL A 610 -16.56 -1.66 -5.47
CA VAL A 610 -16.31 -2.91 -6.20
C VAL A 610 -17.31 -3.99 -5.78
N GLY A 611 -17.57 -4.12 -4.47
CA GLY A 611 -18.47 -5.12 -3.93
C GLY A 611 -19.92 -4.89 -4.36
N LEU A 612 -20.41 -3.66 -4.26
CA LEU A 612 -21.78 -3.30 -4.66
C LEU A 612 -21.95 -3.07 -6.16
N TRP A 613 -20.85 -2.86 -6.88
CA TRP A 613 -20.79 -2.48 -8.30
C TRP A 613 -21.55 -1.17 -8.62
N GLU A 614 -21.54 -0.23 -7.67
CA GLU A 614 -22.19 1.07 -7.77
C GLU A 614 -21.28 2.18 -7.21
N LYS A 615 -21.50 3.42 -7.64
CA LYS A 615 -20.85 4.59 -7.05
C LYS A 615 -21.54 4.95 -5.74
N LEU A 616 -20.78 5.41 -4.75
CA LEU A 616 -21.39 5.95 -3.54
C LEU A 616 -22.15 7.24 -3.86
N GLN A 617 -23.30 7.40 -3.21
CA GLN A 617 -24.03 8.66 -3.20
C GLN A 617 -23.30 9.68 -2.32
N ASP A 618 -23.33 10.94 -2.75
CA ASP A 618 -22.71 12.04 -2.01
C ASP A 618 -23.50 12.31 -0.72
N TYR A 619 -22.80 12.18 0.41
CA TYR A 619 -23.34 12.42 1.74
C TYR A 619 -23.85 13.86 1.90
N ASP A 620 -23.12 14.83 1.33
CA ASP A 620 -23.42 16.25 1.53
C ASP A 620 -24.70 16.65 0.76
N VAL A 621 -24.94 16.02 -0.39
CA VAL A 621 -26.17 16.18 -1.18
C VAL A 621 -27.39 15.61 -0.45
N GLU A 622 -27.28 14.43 0.16
CA GLU A 622 -28.40 13.85 0.92
C GLU A 622 -28.69 14.58 2.23
N ARG A 623 -27.64 15.03 2.93
CA ARG A 623 -27.78 15.84 4.16
C ARG A 623 -28.40 17.20 3.84
N GLY A 624 -27.94 17.87 2.78
CA GLY A 624 -28.48 19.14 2.31
C GLY A 624 -29.96 19.06 1.89
N SER A 625 -30.40 17.89 1.41
CA SER A 625 -31.81 17.65 1.06
C SER A 625 -32.73 17.41 2.26
N LEU A 626 -32.19 17.14 3.46
CA LEU A 626 -32.96 16.86 4.68
C LEU A 626 -32.96 18.02 5.69
N HIS A 627 -31.98 18.92 5.66
CA HIS A 627 -31.78 19.94 6.71
C HIS A 627 -31.61 21.36 6.14
N SER A 628 -32.74 22.04 5.89
CA SER A 628 -32.80 23.52 5.80
C SER A 628 -33.05 24.19 7.16
N ALA A 629 -32.92 23.49 8.29
CA ALA A 629 -33.26 24.06 9.59
C ALA A 629 -32.54 23.38 10.77
N SER A 630 -31.31 23.81 11.07
CA SER A 630 -30.80 24.02 12.46
C SER A 630 -29.32 24.36 12.44
N GLY A 631 -28.94 25.38 13.22
CA GLY A 631 -27.61 25.96 13.25
C GLY A 631 -26.54 25.12 13.94
N HIS A 632 -25.29 25.38 13.54
CA HIS A 632 -24.03 25.15 14.27
C HIS A 632 -23.98 23.98 15.26
N ASP A 633 -24.06 22.75 14.75
CA ASP A 633 -23.34 21.65 15.37
C ASP A 633 -21.97 21.57 14.71
N GLU A 634 -20.91 21.55 15.51
CA GLU A 634 -19.55 21.25 15.06
C GLU A 634 -19.61 19.98 14.20
N GLU A 635 -19.17 20.10 12.94
CA GLU A 635 -19.28 19.02 11.97
C GLU A 635 -18.51 17.79 12.46
N ASP A 636 -19.22 16.78 12.94
CA ASP A 636 -18.60 15.51 13.31
C ASP A 636 -18.03 14.88 12.04
N GLN A 637 -16.71 15.04 11.86
CA GLN A 637 -15.96 14.56 10.69
C GLN A 637 -16.04 13.04 10.54
N TYR A 638 -16.42 12.32 11.59
CA TYR A 638 -16.64 10.88 11.55
C TYR A 638 -18.07 10.49 11.19
N GLU A 639 -19.02 11.43 11.15
CA GLU A 639 -20.42 11.13 10.81
C GLU A 639 -20.55 10.63 9.37
N ARG A 640 -19.77 11.18 8.44
CA ARG A 640 -19.71 10.69 7.06
C ARG A 640 -19.32 9.21 7.00
N ARG A 641 -18.27 8.82 7.73
CA ARG A 641 -17.85 7.41 7.86
C ARG A 641 -18.98 6.55 8.46
N ARG A 642 -19.59 6.99 9.57
CA ARG A 642 -20.69 6.23 10.22
C ARG A 642 -21.89 6.07 9.30
N TRP A 643 -22.22 7.09 8.52
CA TRP A 643 -23.29 7.05 7.52
C TRP A 643 -22.98 6.05 6.41
N VAL A 644 -21.76 6.06 5.85
CA VAL A 644 -21.34 5.08 4.83
C VAL A 644 -21.50 3.66 5.39
N CYS A 645 -21.00 3.42 6.61
CA CYS A 645 -21.12 2.12 7.27
C CYS A 645 -22.59 1.68 7.42
N ARG A 646 -23.46 2.53 7.98
CA ARG A 646 -24.88 2.21 8.19
C ARG A 646 -25.65 1.98 6.89
N LYS A 647 -25.34 2.73 5.84
CA LYS A 647 -26.10 2.69 4.58
C LYS A 647 -25.74 1.50 3.70
N TYR A 648 -24.46 1.12 3.66
CA TYR A 648 -23.96 0.20 2.64
C TYR A 648 -23.47 -1.16 3.18
N LEU A 649 -23.07 -1.29 4.44
CA LEU A 649 -22.45 -2.54 4.92
C LEU A 649 -23.43 -3.73 4.95
N ASP A 650 -24.68 -3.54 5.37
CA ASP A 650 -25.65 -4.64 5.38
C ASP A 650 -25.97 -5.13 3.97
N ARG A 651 -26.05 -4.21 3.00
CA ARG A 651 -26.20 -4.54 1.58
C ARG A 651 -24.97 -5.28 1.06
N LEU A 652 -23.78 -4.86 1.47
CA LEU A 652 -22.53 -5.51 1.08
C LEU A 652 -22.45 -6.94 1.63
N ARG A 653 -22.83 -7.16 2.90
CA ARG A 653 -22.93 -8.50 3.50
C ARG A 653 -23.84 -9.41 2.70
N TRP A 654 -25.02 -8.91 2.32
CA TRP A 654 -25.96 -9.65 1.50
C TRP A 654 -25.41 -10.01 0.11
N GLN A 655 -24.66 -9.11 -0.53
CA GLN A 655 -24.17 -9.30 -1.91
C GLN A 655 -22.84 -10.07 -2.01
N CYS A 656 -21.94 -9.90 -1.04
CA CYS A 656 -20.56 -10.37 -1.10
C CYS A 656 -20.17 -11.30 0.06
N GLY A 657 -21.07 -11.51 1.04
CA GLY A 657 -20.82 -12.30 2.24
C GLY A 657 -20.14 -11.51 3.36
N ASP A 658 -20.16 -12.10 4.56
CA ASP A 658 -19.64 -11.48 5.77
C ASP A 658 -18.13 -11.20 5.70
N THR A 659 -17.34 -12.14 5.16
CA THR A 659 -15.89 -11.98 5.06
C THR A 659 -15.50 -10.74 4.26
N TYR A 660 -16.12 -10.52 3.10
CA TYR A 660 -15.83 -9.33 2.28
C TYR A 660 -16.26 -8.05 2.99
N ALA A 661 -17.42 -8.06 3.65
CA ALA A 661 -17.91 -6.90 4.39
C ALA A 661 -17.05 -6.56 5.62
N ASP A 662 -16.53 -7.57 6.32
CA ASP A 662 -15.64 -7.41 7.47
C ASP A 662 -14.27 -6.83 7.04
N VAL A 663 -13.76 -7.21 5.86
CA VAL A 663 -12.57 -6.59 5.24
C VAL A 663 -12.81 -5.11 4.99
N VAL A 664 -13.93 -4.75 4.35
CA VAL A 664 -14.29 -3.36 4.07
C VAL A 664 -14.44 -2.57 5.37
N LEU A 665 -15.16 -3.12 6.35
CA LEU A 665 -15.34 -2.48 7.65
C LEU A 665 -14.00 -2.24 8.36
N SER A 666 -13.09 -3.22 8.32
CA SER A 666 -11.75 -3.09 8.92
C SER A 666 -10.94 -1.97 8.27
N CYS A 667 -11.07 -1.77 6.96
CA CYS A 667 -10.44 -0.65 6.25
C CYS A 667 -11.03 0.71 6.68
N LEU A 668 -12.36 0.80 6.80
CA LEU A 668 -13.05 2.04 7.14
C LEU A 668 -12.82 2.46 8.61
N MET A 669 -12.65 1.48 9.49
CA MET A 669 -12.45 1.69 10.93
C MET A 669 -10.98 1.79 11.34
N ILE A 670 -10.06 1.87 10.37
CA ILE A 670 -8.64 2.02 10.65
C ILE A 670 -8.38 3.26 11.54
N ASP A 671 -7.53 3.09 12.54
CA ASP A 671 -7.05 4.19 13.36
C ASP A 671 -5.92 4.93 12.62
N SER A 672 -5.83 6.24 12.85
CA SER A 672 -4.77 7.10 12.31
C SER A 672 -3.91 7.72 13.42
N SER A 673 -3.85 7.05 14.57
CA SER A 673 -3.01 7.37 15.73
C SER A 673 -1.55 7.60 15.35
N ASP A 674 -0.86 8.42 16.15
CA ASP A 674 0.57 8.71 15.98
C ASP A 674 1.50 7.68 16.64
N ASP A 675 0.93 6.74 17.40
CA ASP A 675 1.69 5.76 18.17
C ASP A 675 2.41 4.72 17.27
N GLU A 676 3.65 4.40 17.61
CA GLU A 676 4.49 3.48 16.82
C GLU A 676 3.94 2.05 16.79
N LEU A 677 3.27 1.62 17.87
CA LEU A 677 2.56 0.33 17.94
C LEU A 677 1.37 0.30 16.97
N ASP A 678 0.67 1.43 16.83
CA ASP A 678 -0.46 1.55 15.91
C ASP A 678 0.02 1.56 14.46
N LYS A 679 1.15 2.20 14.15
CA LYS A 679 1.76 2.13 12.79
C LYS A 679 2.19 0.71 12.38
N ALA A 680 2.66 -0.11 13.31
CA ALA A 680 2.96 -1.52 13.04
C ALA A 680 1.67 -2.31 12.77
N SER A 681 0.64 -2.06 13.59
CA SER A 681 -0.69 -2.68 13.47
C SER A 681 -1.43 -2.29 12.18
N GLU A 682 -1.30 -1.04 11.74
CA GLU A 682 -1.84 -0.54 10.45
C GLU A 682 -1.25 -1.32 9.27
N ARG A 683 0.03 -1.67 9.32
CA ARG A 683 0.72 -2.35 8.22
C ARG A 683 0.48 -3.87 8.26
N GLU A 684 0.36 -4.45 9.44
CA GLU A 684 -0.10 -5.82 9.60
C GLU A 684 -1.52 -6.01 9.04
N LEU A 685 -2.40 -5.02 9.25
CA LEU A 685 -3.76 -5.03 8.72
C LEU A 685 -3.77 -5.27 7.21
N CYS A 686 -2.93 -4.58 6.44
CA CYS A 686 -2.82 -4.77 4.98
C CYS A 686 -2.61 -6.25 4.59
N ALA A 687 -1.67 -6.95 5.22
CA ALA A 687 -1.45 -8.37 4.95
C ALA A 687 -2.64 -9.25 5.37
N ARG A 688 -3.36 -8.87 6.44
CA ARG A 688 -4.57 -9.58 6.90
C ARG A 688 -5.70 -9.43 5.89
N LEU A 689 -5.90 -8.24 5.33
CA LEU A 689 -6.94 -7.97 4.32
C LEU A 689 -6.80 -8.90 3.10
N VAL A 690 -5.57 -9.18 2.67
CA VAL A 690 -5.33 -10.15 1.57
C VAL A 690 -5.75 -11.56 1.99
N ALA A 691 -5.34 -12.01 3.18
CA ALA A 691 -5.67 -13.33 3.71
C ALA A 691 -7.18 -13.55 3.91
N ASP A 692 -7.90 -12.49 4.25
CA ASP A 692 -9.35 -12.53 4.46
C ASP A 692 -10.07 -12.55 3.10
N LEU A 693 -9.63 -11.75 2.12
CA LEU A 693 -10.20 -11.75 0.77
C LEU A 693 -9.96 -13.06 -0.01
N GLU A 694 -8.89 -13.81 0.29
CA GLU A 694 -8.68 -15.17 -0.24
C GLU A 694 -9.81 -16.14 0.16
N GLY A 695 -10.48 -15.88 1.30
CA GLY A 695 -11.64 -16.65 1.74
C GLY A 695 -12.92 -16.36 0.95
N CYS A 696 -12.95 -15.32 0.13
CA CYS A 696 -14.12 -14.95 -0.66
C CYS A 696 -14.19 -15.80 -1.94
N GLN A 697 -15.17 -16.69 -2.02
CA GLN A 697 -15.44 -17.54 -3.17
C GLN A 697 -16.84 -17.26 -3.72
N ALA A 698 -16.98 -17.26 -5.05
CA ALA A 698 -18.17 -16.81 -5.76
C ALA A 698 -19.19 -17.91 -6.04
#